data_AF-A0A2S6HU77-F1
#
_entry.id   AF-A0A2S6HU77-F1
#
_cell.length_a   1.000
_cell.length_b   1.000
_cell.length_c   1.000
_cell.angle_alpha   90.00
_cell.angle_beta   90.00
_cell.angle_gamma   90.00
#
_symmetry.space_group_name_H-M   'P 1'
#
loop_
_entity.id
_entity.type
_entity.pdbx_description
1 polymer ?
#
loop_
_entity_poly.entity_id
_entity_poly.type
_entity_poly.pdbx_seq_one_letter_code
_entity_poly.pdbx_strand_id
1 'polypeptide(L)'
;MLKIIRKGLPVMLLALLGLFLSPEKTLAASAQPLTVYVTTVIDNSADYPNQAGQINSRYDAKRIYQMSKTSSYPAYYPSGYETGVVTVKNGFTSTVKFSGKSSGINCNTVWFGANGYTDSHLSLVSVEYGKNVSAYTYNGTGNASNPFALQAYNWISIGGNAAEVRVTLHFKYNPDIDEVPPEEVPEPEHKKVIDYLGDGAGNPDTDAHGVNNYRIYLDLTTSREEEAKKSDIIFVLDVSNSMEESMGGQTRFQVMKQTVYNAVSTLSENPDNRFSIITFGTNSNLVVSGSTDRNSLLQTINSLALPGGLEGGTNYYQSMNQASELIGGISSPGAEQVVFFITDGQPTAATPAAQALGYSVYTEVGTVYAADAARRMQGVDRFYSIFMGSSTGGASTLQTITQMVNTNIEKYMVQAASAEQISNAFNRFLSQISNSFYDVTINDQLSEYVDYMGDLKVMRQSGSAQPEYLSDGSDYTAGFENAGINIKLLSGTLPASRYVVSFNVRASDKAMDSYDSNQSYPHTGDSGTDYPGNGTSSGMPGFYSNSKAGLTYSYGKSGKAEYAYNKPVVQVVEPEPVKAEIQLKKILTGMTLEAGSFQFEISRISEGKEIPVSTAFNDGEGNITFPDVELKKPGVFLYHVKEIIPQNKIPGMVYDTKTIQVEAEAVRSGDELKVQVRYPADVSFVNHYEPQPVSVSLSAQKKLLGRTLKKGMFQFRLLNGNNEGVETVTNDGSGKISFSPLTFTKQGTYTYLIRESVPIPADPNITYDLKTITAKVLVTDSGGKLKAEVSYWPDQVFKNSFTYQTESATIEVKKVLTGMQLTAGLFEFELKDMETGDVQKSENRADGTVGFIKSYEEPGEHTYQIREIKPSEPILYMNYDSKIITVTVLVKDDGTGNLVTTVEYPDDKTFYNSYQIRGGIW
;
A
#
# COMPACT_ATOMS: atom_id res chain seq x y z
N MET A 1 -76.18 -97.76 -72.40
CA MET A 1 -77.02 -97.17 -73.47
C MET A 1 -76.45 -95.80 -73.85
N LEU A 2 -76.41 -95.54 -75.16
CA LEU A 2 -76.07 -94.32 -75.94
C LEU A 2 -76.51 -92.97 -75.33
N LYS A 3 -76.04 -91.76 -75.70
CA LYS A 3 -74.91 -91.13 -76.46
C LYS A 3 -75.19 -89.59 -76.39
N ILE A 4 -74.27 -88.69 -76.00
CA ILE A 4 -73.19 -87.97 -76.77
C ILE A 4 -73.73 -86.80 -77.65
N ILE A 5 -73.14 -85.58 -77.86
CA ILE A 5 -71.93 -84.81 -77.45
C ILE A 5 -72.01 -83.37 -78.08
N ARG A 6 -71.36 -82.37 -77.41
CA ARG A 6 -70.56 -81.15 -77.82
C ARG A 6 -70.69 -80.49 -79.24
N LYS A 7 -70.30 -79.23 -79.53
CA LYS A 7 -69.10 -78.40 -79.17
C LYS A 7 -69.15 -77.02 -79.90
N GLY A 8 -68.49 -75.96 -79.38
CA GLY A 8 -67.77 -74.95 -80.20
C GLY A 8 -68.05 -73.43 -80.02
N LEU A 9 -67.07 -72.68 -79.50
CA LEU A 9 -66.81 -71.21 -79.63
C LEU A 9 -65.87 -71.00 -80.88
N PRO A 10 -65.63 -69.80 -81.51
CA PRO A 10 -64.96 -68.63 -80.86
C PRO A 10 -65.10 -67.18 -81.49
N VAL A 11 -64.52 -66.17 -80.80
CA VAL A 11 -63.92 -64.84 -81.21
C VAL A 11 -64.78 -63.68 -81.80
N MET A 12 -64.81 -62.48 -81.18
CA MET A 12 -64.02 -61.26 -81.52
C MET A 12 -64.46 -59.98 -80.75
N LEU A 13 -63.55 -58.99 -80.71
CA LEU A 13 -63.34 -57.88 -79.78
C LEU A 13 -63.89 -56.51 -80.29
N LEU A 14 -64.10 -55.57 -79.34
CA LEU A 14 -64.26 -54.09 -79.45
C LEU A 14 -65.61 -53.48 -79.89
N ALA A 15 -66.25 -52.72 -78.99
CA ALA A 15 -66.19 -51.25 -78.95
C ALA A 15 -67.05 -50.63 -77.83
N LEU A 16 -66.60 -49.48 -77.34
CA LEU A 16 -67.10 -48.61 -76.28
C LEU A 16 -68.64 -48.44 -76.17
N LEU A 17 -69.19 -48.69 -74.98
CA LEU A 17 -69.96 -47.72 -74.16
C LEU A 17 -70.39 -48.42 -72.86
N GLY A 18 -69.64 -48.20 -71.79
CA GLY A 18 -69.95 -48.72 -70.46
C GLY A 18 -69.40 -47.75 -69.43
N LEU A 19 -70.15 -46.69 -69.15
CA LEU A 19 -69.85 -45.71 -68.12
C LEU A 19 -71.09 -45.50 -67.26
N PHE A 20 -70.83 -45.51 -65.95
CA PHE A 20 -71.73 -45.32 -64.81
C PHE A 20 -72.53 -46.55 -64.39
N LEU A 21 -71.94 -47.30 -63.45
CA LEU A 21 -72.56 -47.65 -62.16
C LEU A 21 -71.44 -48.17 -61.23
N SER A 22 -71.02 -47.33 -60.30
CA SER A 22 -70.15 -47.67 -59.18
C SER A 22 -70.97 -48.29 -58.03
N PRO A 23 -70.45 -49.30 -57.31
CA PRO A 23 -71.01 -49.72 -56.02
C PRO A 23 -70.07 -49.32 -54.88
N GLU A 24 -70.27 -48.13 -54.30
CA GLU A 24 -69.85 -47.86 -52.92
C GLU A 24 -70.98 -47.12 -52.20
N LYS A 25 -71.69 -47.84 -51.32
CA LYS A 25 -72.48 -47.27 -50.22
C LYS A 25 -72.12 -48.02 -48.95
N THR A 26 -71.05 -47.59 -48.30
CA THR A 26 -70.80 -47.86 -46.89
C THR A 26 -71.60 -46.85 -46.06
N LEU A 27 -72.47 -47.36 -45.18
CA LEU A 27 -73.29 -46.57 -44.25
C LEU A 27 -72.40 -45.66 -43.39
N ALA A 28 -72.60 -44.34 -43.49
CA ALA A 28 -71.99 -43.37 -42.58
C ALA A 28 -72.51 -43.59 -41.15
N ALA A 29 -71.61 -43.57 -40.16
CA ALA A 29 -72.02 -43.44 -38.77
C ALA A 29 -72.75 -42.10 -38.58
N SER A 30 -73.98 -42.13 -38.04
CA SER A 30 -74.78 -40.91 -37.87
C SER A 30 -74.07 -39.89 -36.98
N ALA A 31 -74.30 -38.59 -37.21
CA ALA A 31 -73.75 -37.45 -36.48
C ALA A 31 -74.23 -37.36 -35.01
N GLN A 32 -73.95 -38.39 -34.20
CA GLN A 32 -74.30 -38.46 -32.79
C GLN A 32 -73.19 -37.83 -31.94
N PRO A 33 -73.55 -36.95 -30.99
CA PRO A 33 -72.62 -36.48 -29.96
C PRO A 33 -72.00 -37.65 -29.18
N LEU A 34 -70.77 -37.47 -28.72
CA LEU A 34 -70.05 -38.46 -27.92
C LEU A 34 -69.70 -37.83 -26.57
N THR A 35 -70.10 -38.49 -25.49
CA THR A 35 -69.61 -38.18 -24.14
C THR A 35 -68.60 -39.25 -23.71
N VAL A 36 -67.39 -38.82 -23.37
CA VAL A 36 -66.32 -39.68 -22.87
C VAL A 36 -66.12 -39.38 -21.39
N TYR A 37 -66.33 -40.38 -20.54
CA TYR A 37 -65.96 -40.31 -19.13
C TYR A 37 -64.54 -40.87 -19.00
N VAL A 38 -63.60 -40.01 -18.63
CA VAL A 38 -62.18 -40.35 -18.53
C VAL A 38 -61.78 -40.34 -17.07
N THR A 39 -61.55 -41.51 -16.49
CA THR A 39 -60.96 -41.65 -15.16
C THR A 39 -59.45 -41.63 -15.30
N THR A 40 -58.73 -40.92 -14.43
CA THR A 40 -57.26 -40.95 -14.39
C THR A 40 -56.77 -41.58 -13.10
N VAL A 41 -55.81 -42.49 -13.21
CA VAL A 41 -55.17 -43.17 -12.08
C VAL A 41 -53.67 -42.92 -12.15
N ILE A 42 -53.03 -42.69 -11.01
CA ILE A 42 -51.57 -42.68 -10.90
C ILE A 42 -51.18 -43.97 -10.19
N ASP A 43 -50.69 -44.95 -10.94
CA ASP A 43 -50.51 -46.33 -10.51
C ASP A 43 -49.58 -46.44 -9.29
N ASN A 44 -48.52 -45.63 -9.26
CA ASN A 44 -47.55 -45.56 -8.17
C ASN A 44 -47.79 -44.39 -7.20
N SER A 45 -49.03 -43.93 -7.09
CA SER A 45 -49.38 -42.86 -6.15
C SER A 45 -49.09 -43.20 -4.68
N ALA A 46 -49.07 -44.49 -4.33
CA ALA A 46 -48.71 -44.94 -2.98
C ALA A 46 -47.21 -44.73 -2.66
N ASP A 47 -46.33 -44.80 -3.67
CA ASP A 47 -44.89 -44.61 -3.50
C ASP A 47 -44.53 -43.12 -3.36
N TYR A 48 -45.36 -42.24 -3.95
CA TYR A 48 -45.16 -40.79 -3.98
C TYR A 48 -46.45 -40.04 -3.56
N PRO A 49 -46.98 -40.25 -2.34
CA PRO A 49 -48.32 -39.78 -1.96
C PRO A 49 -48.43 -38.26 -1.93
N ASN A 50 -47.35 -37.56 -1.60
CA ASN A 50 -47.31 -36.09 -1.58
C ASN A 50 -47.27 -35.52 -2.99
N GLN A 51 -46.33 -35.97 -3.81
CA GLN A 51 -46.16 -35.50 -5.18
C GLN A 51 -47.40 -35.84 -6.01
N ALA A 52 -47.81 -37.12 -6.04
CA ALA A 52 -48.98 -37.57 -6.79
C ALA A 52 -50.30 -36.93 -6.33
N GLY A 53 -50.41 -36.59 -5.04
CA GLY A 53 -51.58 -35.90 -4.47
C GLY A 53 -51.71 -34.42 -4.88
N GLN A 54 -50.59 -33.78 -5.20
CA GLN A 54 -50.52 -32.37 -5.59
C GLN A 54 -50.58 -32.13 -7.10
N ILE A 55 -50.51 -33.20 -7.91
CA ILE A 55 -50.58 -33.10 -9.37
C ILE A 55 -51.88 -32.42 -9.80
N ASN A 56 -51.71 -31.30 -10.51
CA ASN A 56 -52.78 -30.56 -11.18
C ASN A 56 -52.45 -30.44 -12.67
N SER A 57 -52.41 -31.59 -13.33
CA SER A 57 -52.00 -31.75 -14.72
C SER A 57 -53.21 -31.87 -15.64
N ARG A 58 -53.04 -31.56 -16.93
CA ARG A 58 -54.09 -31.70 -17.96
C ARG A 58 -53.59 -32.57 -19.10
N TYR A 59 -54.51 -33.28 -19.76
CA TYR A 59 -54.24 -34.15 -20.90
C TYR A 59 -55.30 -33.93 -21.97
N ASP A 60 -54.93 -34.00 -23.24
CA ASP A 60 -55.88 -33.84 -24.33
C ASP A 60 -56.60 -35.15 -24.61
N ALA A 61 -57.91 -35.05 -24.86
CA ALA A 61 -58.73 -36.08 -25.49
C ALA A 61 -59.19 -35.51 -26.84
N LYS A 62 -58.60 -35.97 -27.93
CA LYS A 62 -58.87 -35.51 -29.29
C LYS A 62 -59.79 -36.51 -29.99
N ARG A 63 -61.07 -36.18 -30.14
CA ARG A 63 -62.00 -36.95 -30.97
C ARG A 63 -61.69 -36.64 -32.42
N ILE A 64 -61.12 -37.62 -33.11
CA ILE A 64 -60.88 -37.52 -34.54
C ILE A 64 -62.15 -37.99 -35.24
N TYR A 65 -62.56 -37.30 -36.29
CA TYR A 65 -63.72 -37.67 -37.10
C TYR A 65 -63.39 -37.70 -38.59
N GLN A 66 -62.24 -37.15 -38.99
CA GLN A 66 -61.74 -37.18 -40.35
C GLN A 66 -60.22 -37.38 -40.39
N MET A 67 -59.80 -38.31 -41.25
CA MET A 67 -58.42 -38.50 -41.68
C MET A 67 -58.27 -38.02 -43.12
N SER A 68 -57.17 -37.32 -43.42
CA SER A 68 -56.85 -36.93 -44.79
C SER A 68 -55.49 -37.47 -45.22
N LYS A 69 -55.32 -37.61 -46.52
CA LYS A 69 -54.05 -37.89 -47.20
C LYS A 69 -53.97 -36.98 -48.42
N THR A 70 -52.85 -36.30 -48.61
CA THR A 70 -52.60 -35.42 -49.76
C THR A 70 -51.26 -35.76 -50.39
N SER A 71 -50.92 -35.13 -51.51
CA SER A 71 -49.57 -35.27 -52.10
C SER A 71 -48.47 -34.73 -51.18
N SER A 72 -48.74 -33.65 -50.43
CA SER A 72 -47.84 -33.07 -49.43
C SER A 72 -47.80 -33.88 -48.12
N TYR A 73 -48.89 -34.56 -47.80
CA TYR A 73 -49.03 -35.40 -46.60
C TYR A 73 -49.38 -36.83 -47.02
N PRO A 74 -48.38 -37.66 -47.39
CA PRO A 74 -48.61 -38.96 -48.01
C PRO A 74 -49.06 -40.07 -47.05
N ALA A 75 -49.04 -39.85 -45.73
CA ALA A 75 -49.67 -40.70 -44.74
C ALA A 75 -51.02 -40.13 -44.29
N TYR A 76 -51.92 -41.00 -43.83
CA TYR A 76 -53.18 -40.54 -43.22
C TYR A 76 -52.91 -39.79 -41.92
N TYR A 77 -53.35 -38.54 -41.83
CA TYR A 77 -53.22 -37.71 -40.63
C TYR A 77 -54.57 -37.19 -40.14
N PRO A 78 -54.70 -36.89 -38.84
CA PRO A 78 -55.91 -36.28 -38.29
C PRO A 78 -56.13 -34.88 -38.89
N SER A 79 -57.12 -34.75 -39.78
CA SER A 79 -57.42 -33.50 -40.49
C SER A 79 -58.71 -32.83 -40.02
N GLY A 80 -59.59 -33.58 -39.34
CA GLY A 80 -60.77 -33.06 -38.67
C GLY A 80 -60.94 -33.72 -37.31
N TYR A 81 -60.90 -32.89 -36.27
CA TYR A 81 -60.96 -33.33 -34.88
C TYR A 81 -61.56 -32.26 -33.96
N GLU A 82 -62.05 -32.69 -32.81
CA GLU A 82 -62.41 -31.84 -31.67
C GLU A 82 -61.51 -32.21 -30.48
N THR A 83 -60.95 -31.22 -29.80
CA THR A 83 -60.12 -31.45 -28.61
C THR A 83 -60.90 -31.07 -27.36
N GLY A 84 -60.97 -32.00 -26.41
CA GLY A 84 -61.36 -31.76 -25.04
C GLY A 84 -60.19 -31.95 -24.09
N VAL A 85 -60.33 -31.46 -22.87
CA VAL A 85 -59.28 -31.52 -21.85
C VAL A 85 -59.72 -32.41 -20.69
N VAL A 86 -58.84 -33.32 -20.30
CA VAL A 86 -58.97 -34.22 -19.15
C VAL A 86 -58.09 -33.69 -18.03
N THR A 87 -58.63 -33.60 -16.82
CA THR A 87 -57.84 -33.33 -15.62
C THR A 87 -57.16 -34.62 -15.18
N VAL A 88 -55.85 -34.59 -14.99
CA VAL A 88 -55.08 -35.71 -14.44
C VAL A 88 -54.93 -35.52 -12.94
N LYS A 89 -55.70 -36.29 -12.19
CA LYS A 89 -55.66 -36.36 -10.73
C LYS A 89 -56.06 -37.77 -10.30
N ASN A 90 -55.32 -38.38 -9.37
CA ASN A 90 -55.53 -39.77 -9.00
C ASN A 90 -56.99 -40.06 -8.58
N GLY A 91 -57.65 -41.00 -9.26
CA GLY A 91 -59.04 -41.39 -9.05
C GLY A 91 -60.10 -40.40 -9.58
N PHE A 92 -59.70 -39.28 -10.19
CA PHE A 92 -60.62 -38.27 -10.69
C PHE A 92 -61.22 -38.67 -12.05
N THR A 93 -62.50 -38.37 -12.27
CA THR A 93 -63.20 -38.60 -13.54
C THR A 93 -63.56 -37.27 -14.21
N SER A 94 -63.03 -37.03 -15.40
CA SER A 94 -63.43 -35.92 -16.27
C SER A 94 -64.56 -36.34 -17.21
N THR A 95 -65.50 -35.44 -17.50
CA THR A 95 -66.53 -35.63 -18.53
C THR A 95 -66.20 -34.76 -19.74
N VAL A 96 -65.83 -35.39 -20.85
CA VAL A 96 -65.52 -34.70 -22.11
C VAL A 96 -66.66 -34.89 -23.10
N LYS A 97 -67.22 -33.80 -23.62
CA LYS A 97 -68.34 -33.82 -24.57
C LYS A 97 -67.89 -33.34 -25.94
N PHE A 98 -68.16 -34.14 -26.97
CA PHE A 98 -67.87 -33.84 -28.37
C PHE A 98 -69.15 -33.71 -29.17
N SER A 99 -69.16 -32.80 -30.16
CA SER A 99 -70.35 -32.56 -30.96
C SER A 99 -70.66 -33.72 -31.91
N GLY A 100 -71.89 -33.79 -32.42
CA GLY A 100 -72.27 -34.79 -33.41
C GLY A 100 -71.60 -34.53 -34.75
N LYS A 101 -70.57 -35.32 -35.08
CA LYS A 101 -69.87 -35.24 -36.37
C LYS A 101 -70.08 -36.53 -37.15
N SER A 102 -70.44 -36.41 -38.42
CA SER A 102 -70.43 -37.55 -39.34
C SER A 102 -68.99 -38.00 -39.54
N SER A 103 -68.69 -39.25 -39.17
CA SER A 103 -67.36 -39.84 -39.30
C SER A 103 -67.43 -41.08 -40.19
N GLY A 104 -66.35 -41.33 -40.95
CA GLY A 104 -66.13 -42.64 -41.55
C GLY A 104 -65.91 -43.69 -40.45
N ILE A 105 -66.26 -44.95 -40.71
CA ILE A 105 -66.13 -46.05 -39.74
C ILE A 105 -64.69 -46.16 -39.18
N ASN A 106 -63.69 -45.85 -39.99
CA ASN A 106 -62.27 -45.91 -39.59
C ASN A 106 -61.75 -44.64 -38.88
N CYS A 107 -62.62 -43.65 -38.66
CA CYS A 107 -62.25 -42.36 -38.07
C CYS A 107 -62.96 -42.09 -36.74
N ASN A 108 -63.95 -42.87 -36.30
CA ASN A 108 -64.63 -42.67 -35.01
C ASN A 108 -63.76 -43.08 -33.82
N THR A 109 -62.82 -42.21 -33.47
CA THR A 109 -61.73 -42.52 -32.54
C THR A 109 -61.46 -41.37 -31.57
N VAL A 110 -60.82 -41.67 -30.45
CA VAL A 110 -60.31 -40.66 -29.51
C VAL A 110 -58.84 -40.94 -29.25
N TRP A 111 -58.00 -39.94 -29.52
CA TRP A 111 -56.58 -39.96 -29.19
C TRP A 111 -56.34 -39.21 -27.88
N PHE A 112 -55.50 -39.76 -27.01
CA PHE A 112 -55.12 -39.13 -25.75
C PHE A 112 -53.65 -38.73 -25.79
N GLY A 113 -53.32 -37.48 -25.45
CA GLY A 113 -51.91 -37.06 -25.45
C GLY A 113 -51.61 -35.87 -24.55
N ALA A 114 -50.32 -35.69 -24.28
CA ALA A 114 -49.84 -34.59 -23.46
C ALA A 114 -50.02 -33.25 -24.18
N ASN A 115 -50.33 -32.21 -23.41
CA ASN A 115 -50.47 -30.82 -23.85
C ASN A 115 -49.55 -29.91 -23.03
N GLY A 116 -49.55 -28.60 -23.31
CA GLY A 116 -48.67 -27.63 -22.62
C GLY A 116 -48.92 -27.45 -21.11
N TYR A 117 -49.90 -28.15 -20.53
CA TYR A 117 -50.20 -28.18 -19.10
C TYR A 117 -50.04 -29.57 -18.49
N THR A 118 -49.53 -30.53 -19.27
CA THR A 118 -49.19 -31.85 -18.73
C THR A 118 -47.89 -31.74 -17.94
N ASP A 119 -47.91 -32.22 -16.70
CA ASP A 119 -46.72 -32.31 -15.84
C ASP A 119 -45.67 -33.23 -16.47
N SER A 120 -44.42 -32.78 -16.55
CA SER A 120 -43.30 -33.48 -17.19
C SER A 120 -42.96 -34.82 -16.54
N HIS A 121 -43.28 -34.99 -15.25
CA HIS A 121 -43.02 -36.21 -14.49
C HIS A 121 -44.03 -37.32 -14.81
N LEU A 122 -45.13 -37.01 -15.50
CA LEU A 122 -46.15 -38.00 -15.83
C LEU A 122 -45.83 -38.74 -17.12
N SER A 123 -45.90 -40.07 -17.06
CA SER A 123 -45.96 -40.95 -18.23
C SER A 123 -47.29 -41.67 -18.32
N LEU A 124 -47.89 -41.74 -19.51
CA LEU A 124 -49.06 -42.59 -19.77
C LEU A 124 -48.62 -44.05 -19.96
N VAL A 125 -49.04 -44.95 -19.07
CA VAL A 125 -48.70 -46.38 -19.08
C VAL A 125 -49.63 -47.15 -20.02
N SER A 126 -50.93 -46.98 -19.85
CA SER A 126 -51.96 -47.70 -20.62
C SER A 126 -53.32 -47.04 -20.57
N VAL A 127 -54.21 -47.47 -21.47
CA VAL A 127 -55.63 -47.10 -21.47
C VAL A 127 -56.46 -48.35 -21.22
N GLU A 128 -57.25 -48.35 -20.15
CA GLU A 128 -58.23 -49.38 -19.85
C GLU A 128 -59.56 -49.06 -20.57
N TYR A 129 -60.15 -50.07 -21.22
CA TYR A 129 -61.32 -49.89 -22.07
C TYR A 129 -62.61 -50.33 -21.37
N GLY A 130 -63.60 -49.43 -21.34
CA GLY A 130 -64.98 -49.79 -21.01
C GLY A 130 -65.72 -50.47 -22.16
N LYS A 131 -67.02 -50.72 -21.97
CA LYS A 131 -67.88 -51.29 -23.02
C LYS A 131 -67.88 -50.41 -24.27
N ASN A 132 -67.91 -51.05 -25.44
CA ASN A 132 -67.93 -50.42 -26.77
C ASN A 132 -66.67 -49.60 -27.11
N VAL A 133 -65.57 -49.82 -26.40
CA VAL A 133 -64.27 -49.21 -26.68
C VAL A 133 -63.24 -50.31 -26.94
N SER A 134 -62.38 -50.12 -27.92
CA SER A 134 -61.19 -50.96 -28.14
C SER A 134 -60.00 -50.10 -28.53
N ALA A 135 -58.79 -50.64 -28.47
CA ALA A 135 -57.63 -49.96 -29.05
C ALA A 135 -57.83 -49.71 -30.55
N TYR A 136 -57.29 -48.60 -31.04
CA TYR A 136 -57.26 -48.28 -32.46
C TYR A 136 -55.99 -48.83 -33.10
N THR A 137 -56.12 -49.51 -34.24
CA THR A 137 -55.00 -49.95 -35.06
C THR A 137 -54.79 -48.94 -36.19
N TYR A 138 -53.69 -48.19 -36.12
CA TYR A 138 -53.31 -47.29 -37.20
C TYR A 138 -52.64 -48.06 -38.34
N ASN A 139 -53.08 -47.81 -39.58
CA ASN A 139 -52.43 -48.31 -40.78
C ASN A 139 -52.14 -47.14 -41.74
N GLY A 140 -50.87 -46.74 -41.85
CA GLY A 140 -50.48 -45.51 -42.57
C GLY A 140 -50.86 -45.43 -44.05
N THR A 141 -51.32 -46.53 -44.65
CA THR A 141 -51.73 -46.65 -46.06
C THR A 141 -53.23 -46.88 -46.26
N GLY A 142 -54.01 -47.07 -45.19
CA GLY A 142 -55.41 -47.49 -45.28
C GLY A 142 -55.62 -48.97 -45.65
N ASN A 143 -54.54 -49.75 -45.82
CA ASN A 143 -54.59 -51.18 -46.16
C ASN A 143 -54.35 -52.05 -44.91
N ALA A 144 -55.26 -52.99 -44.64
CA ALA A 144 -55.17 -53.92 -43.53
C ALA A 144 -53.95 -54.88 -43.61
N SER A 145 -53.38 -55.07 -44.80
CA SER A 145 -52.18 -55.90 -45.03
C SER A 145 -50.86 -55.14 -44.89
N ASN A 146 -50.87 -53.91 -44.36
CA ASN A 146 -49.65 -53.14 -44.14
C ASN A 146 -48.77 -53.81 -43.06
N PRO A 147 -47.51 -54.19 -43.35
CA PRO A 147 -46.61 -54.80 -42.36
C PRO A 147 -46.29 -53.88 -41.17
N PHE A 148 -46.59 -52.59 -41.28
CA PHE A 148 -46.40 -51.59 -40.24
C PHE A 148 -47.71 -51.19 -39.53
N ALA A 149 -48.80 -51.96 -39.70
CA ALA A 149 -50.01 -51.73 -38.92
C ALA A 149 -49.74 -51.95 -37.43
N LEU A 150 -50.14 -50.99 -36.60
CA LEU A 150 -49.76 -50.96 -35.18
C LEU A 150 -50.94 -50.59 -34.30
N GLN A 151 -51.10 -51.32 -33.20
CA GLN A 151 -52.07 -51.00 -32.15
C GLN A 151 -51.53 -49.85 -31.31
N ALA A 152 -52.21 -48.71 -31.35
CA ALA A 152 -51.81 -47.52 -30.63
C ALA A 152 -52.09 -47.65 -29.12
N TYR A 153 -51.17 -47.18 -28.29
CA TYR A 153 -51.28 -47.29 -26.83
C TYR A 153 -52.25 -46.29 -26.21
N ASN A 154 -52.42 -45.14 -26.86
CA ASN A 154 -53.17 -43.99 -26.39
C ASN A 154 -54.33 -43.60 -27.33
N TRP A 155 -54.71 -44.49 -28.25
CA TRP A 155 -55.73 -44.20 -29.25
C TRP A 155 -56.78 -45.30 -29.23
N ILE A 156 -58.05 -44.90 -29.09
CA ILE A 156 -59.19 -45.81 -28.99
C ILE A 156 -60.14 -45.68 -30.18
N SER A 157 -60.79 -46.78 -30.54
CA SER A 157 -61.92 -46.83 -31.46
C SER A 157 -63.24 -46.96 -30.69
N ILE A 158 -64.27 -46.26 -31.18
CA ILE A 158 -65.60 -46.24 -30.57
C ILE A 158 -66.54 -47.16 -31.37
N GLY A 159 -66.86 -48.31 -30.78
CA GLY A 159 -67.72 -49.34 -31.37
C GLY A 159 -69.20 -48.98 -31.33
N GLY A 160 -69.95 -49.44 -32.33
CA GLY A 160 -71.42 -49.40 -32.35
C GLY A 160 -72.04 -47.99 -32.33
N ASN A 161 -71.28 -46.93 -32.67
CA ASN A 161 -71.69 -45.52 -32.56
C ASN A 161 -72.23 -45.16 -31.17
N ALA A 162 -71.60 -45.70 -30.12
CA ALA A 162 -71.98 -45.42 -28.74
C ALA A 162 -71.99 -43.89 -28.47
N ALA A 163 -73.08 -43.38 -27.88
CA ALA A 163 -73.19 -41.97 -27.48
C ALA A 163 -72.41 -41.66 -26.19
N GLU A 164 -72.12 -42.70 -25.39
CA GLU A 164 -71.35 -42.59 -24.16
C GLU A 164 -70.33 -43.74 -24.06
N VAL A 165 -69.11 -43.41 -23.65
CA VAL A 165 -68.05 -44.38 -23.40
C VAL A 165 -67.26 -44.04 -22.15
N ARG A 166 -66.61 -45.05 -21.56
CA ARG A 166 -65.79 -44.91 -20.35
C ARG A 166 -64.41 -45.48 -20.60
N VAL A 167 -63.38 -44.78 -20.14
CA VAL A 167 -61.99 -45.25 -20.17
C VAL A 167 -61.25 -44.83 -18.90
N THR A 168 -60.24 -45.61 -18.52
CA THR A 168 -59.29 -45.25 -17.47
C THR A 168 -57.92 -45.00 -18.10
N LEU A 169 -57.33 -43.83 -17.88
CA LEU A 169 -55.94 -43.54 -18.24
C LEU A 169 -55.06 -43.84 -17.03
N HIS A 170 -54.15 -44.80 -17.20
CA HIS A 170 -53.17 -45.18 -16.19
C HIS A 170 -51.88 -44.39 -16.41
N PHE A 171 -51.54 -43.54 -15.44
CA PHE A 171 -50.30 -42.79 -15.43
C PHE A 171 -49.34 -43.35 -14.39
N LYS A 172 -48.06 -43.11 -14.60
CA LYS A 172 -47.01 -43.28 -13.59
C LYS A 172 -46.36 -41.92 -13.35
N TYR A 173 -46.17 -41.57 -12.08
CA TYR A 173 -45.35 -40.44 -11.67
C TYR A 173 -43.88 -40.86 -11.64
N ASN A 174 -43.02 -40.12 -12.30
CA ASN A 174 -41.59 -40.41 -12.37
C ASN A 174 -40.87 -39.23 -11.72
N PRO A 175 -40.30 -39.40 -10.51
CA PRO A 175 -39.55 -38.32 -9.89
C PRO A 175 -38.37 -37.94 -10.77
N ASP A 176 -38.01 -36.66 -10.73
CA ASP A 176 -36.71 -36.24 -11.25
C ASP A 176 -35.61 -37.01 -10.53
N ILE A 177 -34.46 -37.14 -11.19
CA ILE A 177 -33.28 -37.81 -10.60
C ILE A 177 -32.88 -37.17 -9.25
N ASP A 178 -33.16 -35.87 -9.07
CA ASP A 178 -32.87 -35.09 -7.86
C ASP A 178 -33.81 -35.40 -6.68
N GLU A 179 -34.99 -35.96 -6.93
CA GLU A 179 -35.97 -36.27 -5.88
C GLU A 179 -35.80 -37.68 -5.30
N VAL A 180 -34.87 -38.46 -5.85
CA VAL A 180 -34.52 -39.80 -5.35
C VAL A 180 -33.66 -39.66 -4.08
N PRO A 181 -33.81 -40.54 -3.06
CA PRO A 181 -32.94 -40.53 -1.89
C PRO A 181 -31.44 -40.61 -2.27
N PRO A 182 -30.56 -39.90 -1.55
CA PRO A 182 -29.13 -39.90 -1.83
C PRO A 182 -28.50 -41.27 -1.55
N GLU A 183 -27.47 -41.61 -2.33
CA GLU A 183 -26.67 -42.83 -2.18
C GLU A 183 -25.69 -42.71 -0.99
N GLU A 184 -24.99 -43.80 -0.63
CA GLU A 184 -23.93 -43.72 0.38
C GLU A 184 -22.86 -42.70 -0.04
N VAL A 185 -22.45 -41.85 0.90
CA VAL A 185 -21.53 -40.74 0.63
C VAL A 185 -20.14 -41.32 0.31
N PRO A 186 -19.61 -41.16 -0.91
CA PRO A 186 -18.22 -41.51 -1.19
C PRO A 186 -17.30 -40.55 -0.42
N GLU A 187 -16.14 -41.02 0.03
CA GLU A 187 -15.13 -40.17 0.68
C GLU A 187 -13.85 -40.20 -0.16
N PRO A 188 -13.65 -39.21 -1.05
CA PRO A 188 -12.43 -39.14 -1.83
C PRO A 188 -11.24 -38.72 -0.98
N GLU A 189 -10.05 -39.16 -1.39
CA GLU A 189 -8.82 -38.63 -0.81
C GLU A 189 -8.72 -37.14 -1.16
N HIS A 190 -8.61 -36.30 -0.13
CA HIS A 190 -8.45 -34.86 -0.28
C HIS A 190 -7.46 -34.35 0.76
N LYS A 191 -6.57 -33.45 0.35
CA LYS A 191 -5.47 -32.96 1.19
C LYS A 191 -5.23 -31.49 0.94
N LYS A 192 -4.84 -30.77 2.00
CA LYS A 192 -4.29 -29.42 1.87
C LYS A 192 -2.90 -29.41 2.47
N VAL A 193 -1.92 -29.07 1.64
CA VAL A 193 -0.51 -29.00 2.04
C VAL A 193 0.07 -27.63 1.72
N ILE A 194 1.14 -27.27 2.42
CA ILE A 194 1.87 -26.02 2.24
C ILE A 194 3.36 -26.31 2.05
N ASP A 195 3.99 -25.55 1.16
CA ASP A 195 5.42 -25.57 0.89
C ASP A 195 6.01 -24.20 1.21
N TYR A 196 7.07 -24.15 2.00
CA TYR A 196 7.80 -22.94 2.35
C TYR A 196 8.80 -22.58 1.25
N LEU A 197 8.63 -21.41 0.63
CA LEU A 197 9.42 -20.98 -0.53
C LEU A 197 10.68 -20.19 -0.15
N GLY A 198 11.00 -20.12 1.15
CA GLY A 198 12.18 -19.44 1.67
C GLY A 198 13.37 -20.35 1.98
N ASP A 199 13.21 -21.67 1.86
CA ASP A 199 14.27 -22.66 2.14
C ASP A 199 15.28 -22.83 1.00
N GLY A 200 15.01 -22.23 -0.16
CA GLY A 200 15.85 -22.32 -1.37
C GLY A 200 15.70 -23.64 -2.13
N ALA A 201 14.77 -24.51 -1.74
CA ALA A 201 14.40 -25.67 -2.53
C ALA A 201 13.62 -25.23 -3.78
N GLY A 202 13.84 -25.94 -4.89
CA GLY A 202 13.06 -25.71 -6.11
C GLY A 202 11.63 -26.25 -5.94
N ASN A 203 10.63 -25.47 -6.33
CA ASN A 203 9.25 -25.90 -6.38
C ASN A 203 8.85 -26.25 -7.83
N PRO A 204 8.19 -27.40 -8.09
CA PRO A 204 7.84 -27.82 -9.45
C PRO A 204 6.75 -26.96 -10.10
N ASP A 205 6.04 -26.16 -9.32
CA ASP A 205 4.82 -25.45 -9.69
C ASP A 205 4.93 -23.93 -9.54
N THR A 206 6.01 -23.37 -8.98
CA THR A 206 6.23 -21.91 -8.93
C THR A 206 7.72 -21.56 -8.87
N ASP A 207 8.09 -20.42 -9.46
CA ASP A 207 9.42 -19.82 -9.34
C ASP A 207 9.49 -18.77 -8.21
N ALA A 208 8.40 -18.64 -7.43
CA ALA A 208 8.37 -17.69 -6.32
C ALA A 208 9.30 -18.15 -5.19
N HIS A 209 10.04 -17.19 -4.63
CA HIS A 209 10.94 -17.39 -3.51
C HIS A 209 10.76 -16.26 -2.50
N GLY A 210 11.08 -16.50 -1.23
CA GLY A 210 11.12 -15.46 -0.21
C GLY A 210 10.92 -15.99 1.21
N VAL A 211 11.53 -15.34 2.19
CA VAL A 211 11.62 -15.82 3.58
C VAL A 211 10.28 -15.88 4.31
N ASN A 212 9.24 -15.26 3.77
CA ASN A 212 7.86 -15.30 4.30
C ASN A 212 6.84 -15.84 3.28
N ASN A 213 7.31 -16.38 2.14
CA ASN A 213 6.48 -16.81 1.03
C ASN A 213 6.24 -18.32 1.09
N TYR A 214 5.04 -18.75 0.70
CA TYR A 214 4.61 -20.14 0.71
C TYR A 214 3.77 -20.47 -0.53
N ARG A 215 3.76 -21.75 -0.93
CA ARG A 215 2.85 -22.31 -1.94
C ARG A 215 1.84 -23.21 -1.26
N ILE A 216 0.55 -22.97 -1.48
CA ILE A 216 -0.52 -23.83 -0.99
C ILE A 216 -0.98 -24.77 -2.10
N TYR A 217 -1.32 -26.00 -1.75
CA TYR A 217 -1.95 -26.99 -2.62
C TYR A 217 -3.20 -27.56 -1.96
N LEU A 218 -4.32 -27.61 -2.68
CA LEU A 218 -5.53 -28.33 -2.32
C LEU A 218 -5.80 -29.42 -3.35
N ASP A 219 -5.72 -30.67 -2.90
CA ASP A 219 -5.87 -31.87 -3.69
C ASP A 219 -7.26 -32.49 -3.53
N LEU A 220 -7.83 -32.93 -4.64
CA LEU A 220 -8.94 -33.87 -4.70
C LEU A 220 -8.52 -35.06 -5.58
N THR A 221 -8.53 -36.28 -5.05
CA THR A 221 -8.24 -37.49 -5.80
C THR A 221 -9.47 -38.39 -5.81
N THR A 222 -9.97 -38.70 -7.00
CA THR A 222 -11.09 -39.64 -7.18
C THR A 222 -10.58 -41.08 -7.01
N SER A 223 -11.30 -41.87 -6.22
CA SER A 223 -10.87 -43.23 -5.82
C SER A 223 -10.64 -44.15 -7.02
N ARG A 224 -9.63 -45.03 -6.88
CA ARG A 224 -9.18 -45.99 -7.91
C ARG A 224 -9.97 -47.30 -7.94
N GLU A 225 -10.97 -47.46 -7.07
CA GLU A 225 -11.43 -48.78 -6.58
C GLU A 225 -12.54 -49.49 -7.36
N GLU A 226 -12.93 -49.04 -8.55
CA GLU A 226 -13.66 -49.91 -9.47
C GLU A 226 -12.85 -50.03 -10.76
N GLU A 227 -12.55 -51.26 -11.20
CA GLU A 227 -12.14 -51.51 -12.58
C GLU A 227 -13.08 -50.71 -13.48
N ALA A 228 -12.52 -49.81 -14.30
CA ALA A 228 -13.31 -48.83 -15.02
C ALA A 228 -14.43 -49.54 -15.79
N LYS A 229 -15.69 -49.30 -15.41
CA LYS A 229 -16.84 -50.01 -15.97
C LYS A 229 -16.84 -49.83 -17.48
N LYS A 230 -16.62 -50.93 -18.17
CA LYS A 230 -16.67 -50.99 -19.62
C LYS A 230 -18.10 -50.65 -20.07
N SER A 231 -18.26 -49.65 -20.93
CA SER A 231 -19.58 -49.22 -21.40
C SER A 231 -19.62 -49.07 -22.92
N ASP A 232 -20.73 -49.52 -23.52
CA ASP A 232 -21.08 -49.21 -24.91
C ASP A 232 -22.11 -48.07 -24.89
N ILE A 233 -21.65 -46.87 -25.25
CA ILE A 233 -22.38 -45.62 -25.06
C ILE A 233 -22.90 -45.13 -26.41
N ILE A 234 -24.22 -44.98 -26.52
CA ILE A 234 -24.92 -44.58 -27.74
C ILE A 234 -25.56 -43.21 -27.54
N PHE A 235 -25.06 -42.20 -28.24
CA PHE A 235 -25.67 -40.88 -28.32
C PHE A 235 -26.65 -40.83 -29.48
N VAL A 236 -27.93 -40.64 -29.17
CA VAL A 236 -29.01 -40.43 -30.15
C VAL A 236 -29.42 -38.96 -30.10
N LEU A 237 -28.96 -38.20 -31.08
CA LEU A 237 -28.92 -36.74 -31.07
C LEU A 237 -29.91 -36.15 -32.09
N ASP A 238 -30.86 -35.37 -31.61
CA ASP A 238 -31.79 -34.64 -32.45
C ASP A 238 -31.06 -33.53 -33.22
N VAL A 239 -31.23 -33.52 -34.54
CA VAL A 239 -30.73 -32.50 -35.47
C VAL A 239 -31.88 -31.94 -36.32
N SER A 240 -33.12 -32.07 -35.85
CA SER A 240 -34.31 -31.48 -36.48
C SER A 240 -34.27 -29.95 -36.49
N ASN A 241 -35.12 -29.32 -37.30
CA ASN A 241 -35.09 -27.88 -37.49
C ASN A 241 -35.43 -27.10 -36.21
N SER A 242 -36.17 -27.68 -35.26
CA SER A 242 -36.45 -27.03 -33.97
C SER A 242 -35.18 -26.79 -33.13
N MET A 243 -34.11 -27.56 -33.39
CA MET A 243 -32.82 -27.40 -32.71
C MET A 243 -32.08 -26.11 -33.11
N GLU A 244 -32.57 -25.36 -34.11
CA GLU A 244 -32.11 -23.99 -34.42
C GLU A 244 -32.64 -22.95 -33.42
N GLU A 245 -33.65 -23.27 -32.60
CA GLU A 245 -34.21 -22.34 -31.64
C GLU A 245 -33.19 -21.91 -30.58
N SER A 246 -33.34 -20.66 -30.10
CA SER A 246 -32.44 -20.06 -29.12
C SER A 246 -32.60 -20.67 -27.72
N MET A 247 -31.47 -20.86 -27.04
CA MET A 247 -31.33 -21.31 -25.66
C MET A 247 -30.10 -20.65 -25.03
N GLY A 248 -30.30 -19.60 -24.22
CA GLY A 248 -29.21 -18.96 -23.47
C GLY A 248 -28.13 -18.31 -24.32
N GLY A 249 -28.51 -17.66 -25.44
CA GLY A 249 -27.57 -16.96 -26.33
C GLY A 249 -26.92 -17.83 -27.42
N GLN A 250 -27.12 -19.15 -27.37
CA GLN A 250 -26.74 -20.11 -28.41
C GLN A 250 -27.99 -20.82 -28.96
N THR A 251 -27.87 -21.61 -30.02
CA THR A 251 -28.97 -22.51 -30.44
C THR A 251 -28.99 -23.77 -29.57
N ARG A 252 -30.16 -24.42 -29.45
CA ARG A 252 -30.28 -25.73 -28.78
C ARG A 252 -29.28 -26.75 -29.32
N PHE A 253 -29.07 -26.77 -30.63
CA PHE A 253 -28.07 -27.61 -31.29
C PHE A 253 -26.65 -27.35 -30.78
N GLN A 254 -26.24 -26.08 -30.65
CA GLN A 254 -24.91 -25.72 -30.15
C GLN A 254 -24.72 -26.16 -28.69
N VAL A 255 -25.73 -25.95 -27.84
CA VAL A 255 -25.71 -26.37 -26.44
C VAL A 255 -25.60 -27.90 -26.32
N MET A 256 -26.41 -28.65 -27.07
CA MET A 256 -26.33 -30.12 -27.13
C MET A 256 -24.94 -30.56 -27.60
N LYS A 257 -24.44 -29.99 -28.70
CA LYS A 257 -23.14 -30.34 -29.28
C LYS A 257 -22.00 -30.13 -28.28
N GLN A 258 -21.99 -29.00 -27.58
CA GLN A 258 -20.98 -28.73 -26.54
C GLN A 258 -21.10 -29.69 -25.35
N THR A 259 -22.33 -30.00 -24.92
CA THR A 259 -22.58 -30.93 -23.81
C THR A 259 -22.06 -32.33 -24.15
N VAL A 260 -22.39 -32.84 -25.34
CA VAL A 260 -21.92 -34.14 -25.82
C VAL A 260 -20.41 -34.15 -26.04
N TYR A 261 -19.83 -33.05 -26.52
CA TYR A 261 -18.37 -32.92 -26.64
C TYR A 261 -17.68 -33.10 -25.28
N ASN A 262 -18.14 -32.37 -24.25
CA ASN A 262 -17.56 -32.45 -22.91
C ASN A 262 -17.72 -33.85 -22.31
N ALA A 263 -18.89 -34.45 -22.50
CA ALA A 263 -19.19 -35.80 -22.07
C ALA A 263 -18.28 -36.86 -22.69
N VAL A 264 -18.13 -36.83 -24.01
CA VAL A 264 -17.28 -37.77 -24.74
C VAL A 264 -15.83 -37.52 -24.40
N SER A 265 -15.40 -36.26 -24.26
CA SER A 265 -14.04 -35.91 -23.80
C SER A 265 -13.72 -36.58 -22.47
N THR A 266 -14.69 -36.61 -21.55
CA THR A 266 -14.57 -37.19 -20.21
C THR A 266 -14.61 -38.72 -20.25
N LEU A 267 -15.67 -39.30 -20.82
CA LEU A 267 -15.89 -40.74 -20.81
C LEU A 267 -14.88 -41.52 -21.67
N SER A 268 -14.31 -40.91 -22.71
CA SER A 268 -13.33 -41.55 -23.59
C SER A 268 -11.92 -41.60 -23.00
N GLU A 269 -11.70 -41.02 -21.80
CA GLU A 269 -10.47 -41.29 -21.03
C GLU A 269 -10.40 -42.74 -20.56
N ASN A 270 -11.55 -43.40 -20.37
CA ASN A 270 -11.59 -44.85 -20.22
C ASN A 270 -11.49 -45.50 -21.61
N PRO A 271 -10.37 -46.15 -21.96
CA PRO A 271 -10.18 -46.76 -23.28
C PRO A 271 -11.11 -47.94 -23.55
N ASP A 272 -11.73 -48.50 -22.51
CA ASP A 272 -12.68 -49.61 -22.61
C ASP A 272 -14.09 -49.14 -23.00
N ASN A 273 -14.36 -47.83 -22.93
CA ASN A 273 -15.63 -47.26 -23.40
C ASN A 273 -15.66 -47.14 -24.92
N ARG A 274 -16.74 -47.64 -25.54
CA ARG A 274 -16.99 -47.48 -26.97
C ARG A 274 -18.17 -46.55 -27.21
N PHE A 275 -18.05 -45.72 -28.24
CA PHE A 275 -19.01 -44.67 -28.54
C PHE A 275 -19.65 -44.88 -29.90
N SER A 276 -20.96 -44.75 -29.95
CA SER A 276 -21.72 -44.61 -31.19
C SER A 276 -22.52 -43.32 -31.17
N ILE A 277 -22.64 -42.67 -32.32
CA ILE A 277 -23.39 -41.43 -32.48
C ILE A 277 -24.39 -41.63 -33.61
N ILE A 278 -25.67 -41.50 -33.29
CA ILE A 278 -26.78 -41.43 -34.23
C ILE A 278 -27.28 -39.98 -34.22
N THR A 279 -27.41 -39.37 -35.39
CA THR A 279 -28.16 -38.11 -35.53
C THR A 279 -29.51 -38.39 -36.15
N PHE A 280 -30.54 -37.64 -35.78
CA PHE A 280 -31.86 -37.81 -36.40
C PHE A 280 -32.61 -36.50 -36.61
N GLY A 281 -33.25 -36.39 -37.77
CA GLY A 281 -34.27 -35.41 -38.10
C GLY A 281 -35.50 -36.15 -38.65
N THR A 282 -35.93 -35.84 -39.87
CA THR A 282 -36.90 -36.69 -40.59
C THR A 282 -36.34 -38.11 -40.84
N ASN A 283 -35.04 -38.19 -41.09
CA ASN A 283 -34.29 -39.44 -41.24
C ASN A 283 -33.23 -39.57 -40.13
N SER A 284 -32.86 -40.80 -39.75
CA SER A 284 -31.75 -41.07 -38.84
C SER A 284 -30.49 -41.54 -39.58
N ASN A 285 -29.32 -41.14 -39.07
CA ASN A 285 -28.01 -41.45 -39.64
C ASN A 285 -27.05 -41.95 -38.56
N LEU A 286 -26.35 -43.05 -38.84
CA LEU A 286 -25.25 -43.52 -38.01
C LEU A 286 -23.99 -42.75 -38.39
N VAL A 287 -23.53 -41.88 -37.49
CA VAL A 287 -22.34 -41.03 -37.69
C VAL A 287 -21.09 -41.73 -37.20
N VAL A 288 -21.17 -42.40 -36.04
CA VAL A 288 -20.07 -43.17 -35.46
C VAL A 288 -20.59 -44.51 -34.97
N SER A 289 -19.84 -45.59 -35.19
CA SER A 289 -20.16 -46.94 -34.74
C SER A 289 -19.02 -47.51 -33.91
N GLY A 290 -19.26 -47.69 -32.60
CA GLY A 290 -18.38 -48.43 -31.68
C GLY A 290 -16.92 -47.97 -31.60
N SER A 291 -16.64 -46.67 -31.71
CA SER A 291 -15.26 -46.13 -31.69
C SER A 291 -14.73 -45.95 -30.26
N THR A 292 -13.44 -46.21 -30.06
CA THR A 292 -12.67 -45.86 -28.84
C THR A 292 -11.72 -44.68 -29.07
N ASP A 293 -11.60 -44.17 -30.30
CA ASP A 293 -10.66 -43.09 -30.64
C ASP A 293 -11.23 -41.73 -30.22
N ARG A 294 -10.78 -41.24 -29.07
CA ARG A 294 -11.13 -39.92 -28.52
C ARG A 294 -10.96 -38.79 -29.51
N ASN A 295 -9.84 -38.70 -30.23
CA ASN A 295 -9.56 -37.58 -31.12
C ASN A 295 -10.51 -37.59 -32.32
N SER A 296 -10.71 -38.76 -32.93
CA SER A 296 -11.68 -38.92 -34.01
C SER A 296 -13.10 -38.59 -33.54
N LEU A 297 -13.49 -39.05 -32.33
CA LEU A 297 -14.81 -38.78 -31.76
C LEU A 297 -15.06 -37.28 -31.56
N LEU A 298 -14.12 -36.58 -30.91
CA LEU A 298 -14.23 -35.14 -30.66
C LEU A 298 -14.25 -34.34 -31.96
N GLN A 299 -13.46 -34.74 -32.96
CA GLN A 299 -13.49 -34.13 -34.29
C GLN A 299 -14.84 -34.34 -34.98
N THR A 300 -15.40 -35.56 -34.92
CA THR A 300 -16.71 -35.86 -35.48
C THR A 300 -17.81 -35.04 -34.82
N ILE A 301 -17.83 -34.94 -33.49
CA ILE A 301 -18.80 -34.11 -32.75
C ILE A 301 -18.68 -32.65 -33.19
N ASN A 302 -17.46 -32.12 -33.27
CA ASN A 302 -17.21 -30.75 -33.74
C ASN A 302 -17.63 -30.52 -35.20
N SER A 303 -17.64 -31.56 -36.04
CA SER A 303 -18.10 -31.48 -37.43
C SER A 303 -19.62 -31.58 -37.59
N LEU A 304 -20.37 -31.98 -36.55
CA LEU A 304 -21.82 -32.07 -36.62
C LEU A 304 -22.42 -30.71 -37.01
N ALA A 305 -23.36 -30.76 -37.94
CA ALA A 305 -24.13 -29.63 -38.42
C ALA A 305 -25.61 -30.02 -38.53
N LEU A 306 -26.48 -29.02 -38.47
CA LEU A 306 -27.88 -29.21 -38.80
C LEU A 306 -28.02 -29.47 -40.31
N PRO A 307 -28.85 -30.43 -40.73
CA PRO A 307 -28.99 -30.81 -42.14
C PRO A 307 -29.55 -29.67 -43.00
N GLY A 308 -30.32 -28.75 -42.40
CA GLY A 308 -30.99 -27.65 -43.09
C GLY A 308 -32.08 -28.13 -44.08
N GLY A 309 -32.89 -27.20 -44.59
CA GLY A 309 -33.88 -27.50 -45.62
C GLY A 309 -35.14 -28.23 -45.12
N LEU A 310 -35.70 -29.13 -45.95
CA LEU A 310 -36.99 -29.81 -45.71
C LEU A 310 -36.88 -31.04 -44.78
N GLU A 311 -35.67 -31.46 -44.39
CA GLU A 311 -35.43 -32.57 -43.46
C GLU A 311 -35.58 -32.14 -41.99
N GLY A 312 -36.68 -31.44 -41.67
CA GLY A 312 -36.87 -30.75 -40.40
C GLY A 312 -37.71 -31.47 -39.34
N GLY A 313 -38.12 -32.71 -39.60
CA GLY A 313 -38.94 -33.50 -38.69
C GLY A 313 -38.18 -34.11 -37.52
N THR A 314 -38.91 -34.78 -36.64
CA THR A 314 -38.38 -35.42 -35.43
C THR A 314 -38.79 -36.90 -35.44
N ASN A 315 -37.92 -37.78 -35.95
CA ASN A 315 -38.21 -39.20 -36.18
C ASN A 315 -37.64 -40.11 -35.08
N TYR A 316 -38.32 -40.17 -33.94
CA TYR A 316 -37.94 -41.08 -32.85
C TYR A 316 -38.01 -42.55 -33.26
N TYR A 317 -38.97 -42.92 -34.12
CA TYR A 317 -39.15 -44.31 -34.54
C TYR A 317 -37.90 -44.85 -35.23
N GLN A 318 -37.38 -44.13 -36.22
CA GLN A 318 -36.22 -44.60 -36.98
C GLN A 318 -34.95 -44.58 -36.12
N SER A 319 -34.75 -43.52 -35.32
CA SER A 319 -33.55 -43.40 -34.49
C SER A 319 -33.50 -44.45 -33.38
N MET A 320 -34.62 -44.76 -32.73
CA MET A 320 -34.71 -45.83 -31.72
C MET A 320 -34.53 -47.23 -32.32
N ASN A 321 -35.05 -47.49 -33.52
CA ASN A 321 -34.79 -48.76 -34.21
C ASN A 321 -33.31 -48.89 -34.59
N GLN A 322 -32.70 -47.83 -35.12
CA GLN A 322 -31.28 -47.83 -35.45
C GLN A 322 -30.41 -48.02 -34.20
N ALA A 323 -30.76 -47.40 -33.06
CA ALA A 323 -30.10 -47.65 -31.78
C ALA A 323 -30.29 -49.12 -31.33
N SER A 324 -31.48 -49.68 -31.50
CA SER A 324 -31.76 -51.10 -31.17
C SER A 324 -30.95 -52.07 -32.03
N GLU A 325 -30.80 -51.77 -33.32
CA GLU A 325 -29.94 -52.53 -34.24
C GLU A 325 -28.47 -52.47 -33.82
N LEU A 326 -27.98 -51.29 -33.40
CA LEU A 326 -26.63 -51.14 -32.86
C LEU A 326 -26.43 -51.95 -31.58
N ILE A 327 -27.35 -51.89 -30.61
CA ILE A 327 -27.26 -52.66 -29.37
C ILE A 327 -27.17 -54.16 -29.67
N GLY A 328 -27.97 -54.65 -30.63
CA GLY A 328 -27.92 -56.05 -31.07
C GLY A 328 -26.62 -56.44 -31.81
N GLY A 329 -25.94 -55.47 -32.44
CA GLY A 329 -24.70 -55.70 -33.21
C GLY A 329 -23.41 -55.40 -32.45
N ILE A 330 -23.45 -54.55 -31.43
CA ILE A 330 -22.34 -54.12 -30.60
C ILE A 330 -22.33 -55.01 -29.34
N SER A 331 -21.69 -56.18 -29.42
CA SER A 331 -21.49 -57.03 -28.23
C SER A 331 -20.05 -56.91 -27.75
N SER A 332 -19.80 -56.00 -26.80
CA SER A 332 -18.62 -56.11 -25.94
C SER A 332 -19.00 -56.99 -24.76
N PRO A 333 -18.40 -58.18 -24.59
CA PRO A 333 -18.65 -58.97 -23.40
C PRO A 333 -18.36 -58.15 -22.14
N GLY A 334 -19.32 -58.14 -21.21
CA GLY A 334 -19.22 -57.44 -19.93
C GLY A 334 -19.40 -55.92 -19.98
N ALA A 335 -19.74 -55.31 -21.12
CA ALA A 335 -19.99 -53.88 -21.21
C ALA A 335 -21.45 -53.52 -20.92
N GLU A 336 -21.68 -52.49 -20.10
CA GLU A 336 -23.02 -51.92 -19.91
C GLU A 336 -23.47 -51.18 -21.19
N GLN A 337 -24.70 -51.45 -21.66
CA GLN A 337 -25.30 -50.76 -22.79
C GLN A 337 -26.02 -49.49 -22.31
N VAL A 338 -25.46 -48.33 -22.65
CA VAL A 338 -25.95 -47.02 -22.19
C VAL A 338 -26.43 -46.18 -23.36
N VAL A 339 -27.68 -45.72 -23.32
CA VAL A 339 -28.27 -44.87 -24.37
C VAL A 339 -28.60 -43.49 -23.82
N PHE A 340 -28.12 -42.46 -24.51
CA PHE A 340 -28.47 -41.07 -24.29
C PHE A 340 -29.34 -40.56 -25.44
N PHE A 341 -30.61 -40.26 -25.16
CA PHE A 341 -31.57 -39.76 -26.15
C PHE A 341 -31.88 -38.28 -25.92
N ILE A 342 -31.41 -37.40 -26.80
CA ILE A 342 -31.46 -35.94 -26.61
C ILE A 342 -32.30 -35.32 -27.72
N THR A 343 -33.30 -34.50 -27.34
CA THR A 343 -34.30 -33.94 -28.27
C THR A 343 -35.00 -32.72 -27.66
N ASP A 344 -35.49 -31.81 -28.50
CA ASP A 344 -36.28 -30.64 -28.08
C ASP A 344 -37.75 -30.69 -28.50
N GLY A 345 -38.12 -31.67 -29.34
CA GLY A 345 -39.37 -31.70 -30.06
C GLY A 345 -40.17 -32.97 -29.85
N GLN A 346 -41.45 -32.95 -30.17
CA GLN A 346 -42.30 -34.14 -30.18
C GLN A 346 -42.12 -34.94 -31.49
N PRO A 347 -42.43 -36.25 -31.52
CA PRO A 347 -42.25 -37.06 -32.73
C PRO A 347 -43.16 -36.59 -33.87
N THR A 348 -42.60 -36.08 -34.97
CA THR A 348 -43.34 -35.59 -36.15
C THR A 348 -43.08 -36.42 -37.42
N ALA A 349 -42.20 -37.41 -37.33
CA ALA A 349 -41.88 -38.35 -38.41
C ALA A 349 -41.91 -39.80 -37.90
N ALA A 350 -42.19 -40.73 -38.82
CA ALA A 350 -42.20 -42.17 -38.54
C ALA A 350 -41.84 -43.01 -39.78
N THR A 351 -40.99 -42.47 -40.65
CA THR A 351 -40.48 -43.21 -41.82
C THR A 351 -39.42 -44.24 -41.40
N PRO A 352 -39.35 -45.44 -42.01
CA PRO A 352 -40.14 -45.93 -43.15
C PRO A 352 -41.50 -46.56 -42.78
N ALA A 353 -41.85 -46.72 -41.50
CA ALA A 353 -43.05 -47.46 -41.09
C ALA A 353 -44.36 -46.78 -41.46
N ALA A 354 -44.43 -45.47 -41.30
CA ALA A 354 -45.46 -44.61 -41.86
C ALA A 354 -44.78 -43.54 -42.72
N GLN A 355 -45.40 -43.18 -43.85
CA GLN A 355 -44.94 -42.09 -44.71
C GLN A 355 -45.21 -40.69 -44.06
N ALA A 356 -44.98 -40.58 -42.74
CA ALA A 356 -44.99 -39.36 -41.98
C ALA A 356 -43.61 -38.70 -42.09
N LEU A 357 -43.53 -37.62 -42.86
CA LEU A 357 -42.28 -37.02 -43.34
C LEU A 357 -41.84 -35.77 -42.54
N GLY A 358 -42.17 -35.68 -41.25
CA GLY A 358 -41.61 -34.61 -40.39
C GLY A 358 -42.44 -33.35 -40.26
N TYR A 359 -43.74 -33.42 -40.56
CA TYR A 359 -44.66 -32.29 -40.39
C TYR A 359 -45.43 -32.39 -39.07
N SER A 360 -45.71 -31.26 -38.42
CA SER A 360 -46.40 -31.21 -37.12
C SER A 360 -47.79 -31.86 -37.12
N VAL A 361 -48.45 -31.96 -38.27
CA VAL A 361 -49.74 -32.67 -38.43
C VAL A 361 -49.64 -34.18 -38.17
N TYR A 362 -48.43 -34.74 -38.13
CA TYR A 362 -48.18 -36.15 -37.87
C TYR A 362 -47.84 -36.46 -36.42
N THR A 363 -47.92 -35.50 -35.49
CA THR A 363 -47.48 -35.70 -34.10
C THR A 363 -48.15 -36.91 -33.43
N GLU A 364 -49.45 -37.08 -33.64
CA GLU A 364 -50.22 -38.21 -33.10
C GLU A 364 -49.75 -39.55 -33.67
N VAL A 365 -49.43 -39.58 -34.96
CA VAL A 365 -48.95 -40.78 -35.67
C VAL A 365 -47.51 -41.09 -35.26
N GLY A 366 -46.63 -40.09 -35.28
CA GLY A 366 -45.23 -40.22 -34.91
C GLY A 366 -45.07 -40.77 -33.49
N THR A 367 -45.87 -40.27 -32.55
CA THR A 367 -45.84 -40.71 -31.14
C THR A 367 -46.19 -42.20 -31.00
N VAL A 368 -47.14 -42.70 -31.78
CA VAL A 368 -47.54 -44.12 -31.74
C VAL A 368 -46.40 -45.03 -32.21
N TYR A 369 -45.73 -44.67 -33.31
CA TYR A 369 -44.58 -45.44 -33.80
C TYR A 369 -43.36 -45.31 -32.87
N ALA A 370 -43.08 -44.11 -32.35
CA ALA A 370 -42.00 -43.90 -31.39
C ALA A 370 -42.16 -44.80 -30.15
N ALA A 371 -43.37 -44.87 -29.60
CA ALA A 371 -43.72 -45.74 -28.48
C ALA A 371 -43.50 -47.23 -28.79
N ASP A 372 -43.83 -47.69 -30.00
CA ASP A 372 -43.59 -49.08 -30.41
C ASP A 372 -42.10 -49.38 -30.59
N ALA A 373 -41.32 -48.47 -31.18
CA ALA A 373 -39.86 -48.62 -31.27
C ALA A 373 -39.23 -48.70 -29.88
N ALA A 374 -39.64 -47.84 -28.95
CA ALA A 374 -39.17 -47.88 -27.56
C ALA A 374 -39.48 -49.22 -26.87
N ARG A 375 -40.70 -49.76 -27.02
CA ARG A 375 -41.08 -51.06 -26.43
C ARG A 375 -40.30 -52.25 -26.99
N ARG A 376 -39.85 -52.16 -28.24
CA ARG A 376 -39.09 -53.22 -28.92
C ARG A 376 -37.61 -53.19 -28.59
N MET A 377 -37.12 -52.07 -28.04
CA MET A 377 -35.73 -51.93 -27.62
C MET A 377 -35.45 -52.89 -26.44
N GLN A 378 -34.45 -53.75 -26.61
CA GLN A 378 -34.02 -54.74 -25.61
C GLN A 378 -32.50 -54.71 -25.49
N GLY A 379 -31.98 -55.25 -24.38
CA GLY A 379 -30.54 -55.30 -24.12
C GLY A 379 -29.93 -53.96 -23.69
N VAL A 380 -30.75 -52.99 -23.29
CA VAL A 380 -30.28 -51.72 -22.73
C VAL A 380 -30.15 -51.87 -21.23
N ASP A 381 -29.02 -51.47 -20.65
CA ASP A 381 -28.85 -51.44 -19.20
C ASP A 381 -29.35 -50.11 -18.63
N ARG A 382 -28.97 -49.00 -19.28
CA ARG A 382 -29.32 -47.63 -18.85
C ARG A 382 -29.85 -46.82 -20.03
N PHE A 383 -31.01 -46.19 -19.85
CA PHE A 383 -31.60 -45.30 -20.86
C PHE A 383 -31.87 -43.92 -20.25
N TYR A 384 -31.08 -42.94 -20.65
CA TYR A 384 -31.21 -41.56 -20.20
C TYR A 384 -31.72 -40.69 -21.34
N SER A 385 -32.72 -39.87 -21.09
CA SER A 385 -33.23 -38.91 -22.06
C SER A 385 -33.28 -37.50 -21.52
N ILE A 386 -33.05 -36.52 -22.40
CA ILE A 386 -33.11 -35.10 -22.06
C ILE A 386 -34.09 -34.43 -23.01
N PHE A 387 -35.15 -33.84 -22.44
CA PHE A 387 -36.02 -32.93 -23.17
C PHE A 387 -35.49 -31.50 -23.07
N MET A 388 -35.00 -30.95 -24.18
CA MET A 388 -34.42 -29.62 -24.26
C MET A 388 -35.51 -28.57 -24.53
N GLY A 389 -35.97 -27.89 -23.48
CA GLY A 389 -36.93 -26.80 -23.60
C GLY A 389 -37.99 -26.77 -22.51
N SER A 390 -38.86 -25.77 -22.56
CA SER A 390 -39.87 -25.51 -21.53
C SER A 390 -41.22 -26.19 -21.76
N SER A 391 -41.41 -26.92 -22.87
CA SER A 391 -42.65 -27.63 -23.17
C SER A 391 -42.85 -28.84 -22.25
N THR A 392 -43.59 -28.67 -21.17
CA THR A 392 -43.87 -29.76 -20.21
C THR A 392 -44.64 -30.91 -20.85
N GLY A 393 -45.50 -30.63 -21.83
CA GLY A 393 -46.18 -31.65 -22.63
C GLY A 393 -45.25 -32.42 -23.56
N GLY A 394 -44.27 -31.73 -24.18
CA GLY A 394 -43.20 -32.38 -24.94
C GLY A 394 -42.37 -33.29 -24.04
N ALA A 395 -41.97 -32.78 -22.88
CA ALA A 395 -41.25 -33.54 -21.85
C ALA A 395 -42.06 -34.76 -21.39
N SER A 396 -43.35 -34.62 -21.06
CA SER A 396 -44.21 -35.75 -20.67
C SER A 396 -44.38 -36.80 -21.79
N THR A 397 -44.42 -36.38 -23.06
CA THR A 397 -44.38 -37.31 -24.20
C THR A 397 -43.07 -38.09 -24.23
N LEU A 398 -41.92 -37.42 -24.06
CA LEU A 398 -40.62 -38.09 -23.99
C LEU A 398 -40.50 -38.98 -22.73
N GLN A 399 -41.03 -38.56 -21.57
CA GLN A 399 -41.12 -39.37 -20.35
C GLN A 399 -41.88 -40.66 -20.64
N THR A 400 -43.03 -40.56 -21.31
CA THR A 400 -43.85 -41.70 -21.69
C THR A 400 -43.08 -42.68 -22.56
N ILE A 401 -42.37 -42.18 -23.58
CA ILE A 401 -41.58 -43.02 -24.49
C ILE A 401 -40.37 -43.63 -23.75
N THR A 402 -39.71 -42.86 -22.90
CA THR A 402 -38.58 -43.31 -22.07
C THR A 402 -39.01 -44.45 -21.14
N GLN A 403 -40.16 -44.31 -20.47
CA GLN A 403 -40.69 -45.36 -19.59
C GLN A 403 -41.11 -46.62 -20.35
N MET A 404 -41.32 -46.55 -21.66
CA MET A 404 -41.60 -47.73 -22.50
C MET A 404 -40.37 -48.52 -22.91
N VAL A 405 -39.16 -47.96 -22.80
CA VAL A 405 -37.91 -48.69 -23.03
C VAL A 405 -37.71 -49.71 -21.92
N ASN A 406 -37.42 -50.96 -22.27
CA ASN A 406 -37.10 -52.00 -21.30
C ASN A 406 -35.62 -51.92 -20.95
N THR A 407 -35.29 -51.60 -19.69
CA THR A 407 -33.91 -51.48 -19.21
C THR A 407 -33.60 -52.47 -18.09
N ASN A 408 -32.35 -52.95 -18.02
CA ASN A 408 -31.93 -53.91 -17.00
C ASN A 408 -31.58 -53.24 -15.66
N ILE A 409 -31.11 -51.99 -15.69
CA ILE A 409 -30.69 -51.25 -14.49
C ILE A 409 -31.66 -50.09 -14.23
N GLU A 410 -31.66 -49.08 -15.09
CA GLU A 410 -32.45 -47.86 -14.85
C GLU A 410 -32.79 -47.06 -16.10
N LYS A 411 -33.69 -46.10 -15.94
CA LYS A 411 -34.09 -45.15 -16.97
C LYS A 411 -34.61 -43.86 -16.36
N TYR A 412 -34.16 -42.73 -16.89
CA TYR A 412 -34.62 -41.40 -16.47
C TYR A 412 -34.81 -40.49 -17.67
N MET A 413 -35.77 -39.57 -17.55
CA MET A 413 -35.89 -38.41 -18.43
C MET A 413 -35.76 -37.17 -17.56
N VAL A 414 -35.01 -36.19 -18.03
CA VAL A 414 -34.91 -34.87 -17.39
C VAL A 414 -35.35 -33.79 -18.37
N GLN A 415 -36.23 -32.90 -17.92
CA GLN A 415 -36.52 -31.67 -18.65
C GLN A 415 -35.48 -30.61 -18.30
N ALA A 416 -34.85 -30.03 -19.32
CA ALA A 416 -33.87 -28.97 -19.13
C ALA A 416 -34.21 -27.76 -20.02
N ALA A 417 -34.52 -26.63 -19.40
CA ALA A 417 -34.95 -25.41 -20.08
C ALA A 417 -33.81 -24.40 -20.34
N SER A 418 -32.60 -24.69 -19.85
CA SER A 418 -31.40 -23.85 -19.99
C SER A 418 -30.16 -24.69 -20.23
N ALA A 419 -29.10 -24.06 -20.76
CA ALA A 419 -27.82 -24.72 -20.99
C ALA A 419 -27.19 -25.26 -19.70
N GLU A 420 -27.31 -24.54 -18.60
CA GLU A 420 -26.84 -24.98 -17.29
C GLU A 420 -27.58 -26.24 -16.82
N GLN A 421 -28.91 -26.25 -16.92
CA GLN A 421 -29.71 -27.44 -16.57
C GLN A 421 -29.37 -28.65 -17.43
N ILE A 422 -29.06 -28.45 -18.73
CA ILE A 422 -28.61 -29.52 -19.62
C ILE A 422 -27.26 -30.07 -19.15
N SER A 423 -26.28 -29.20 -18.91
CA SER A 423 -24.96 -29.60 -18.42
C SER A 423 -25.07 -30.36 -17.09
N ASN A 424 -25.89 -29.87 -16.16
CA ASN A 424 -26.12 -30.51 -14.87
C ASN A 424 -26.80 -31.88 -15.01
N ALA A 425 -27.87 -31.97 -15.80
CA ALA A 425 -28.55 -33.25 -16.07
C ALA A 425 -27.57 -34.27 -16.67
N PHE A 426 -26.74 -33.82 -17.59
CA PHE A 426 -25.77 -34.65 -18.25
C PHE A 426 -24.66 -35.11 -17.29
N ASN A 427 -24.08 -34.20 -16.51
CA ASN A 427 -23.07 -34.53 -15.50
C ASN A 427 -23.58 -35.53 -14.46
N ARG A 428 -24.86 -35.46 -14.08
CA ARG A 428 -25.51 -36.46 -13.21
C ARG A 428 -25.53 -37.84 -13.86
N PHE A 429 -25.98 -37.94 -15.10
CA PHE A 429 -25.95 -39.21 -15.82
C PHE A 429 -24.53 -39.76 -15.98
N LEU A 430 -23.53 -38.90 -16.23
CA LEU A 430 -22.13 -39.30 -16.28
C LEU A 430 -21.66 -39.88 -14.95
N SER A 431 -22.00 -39.23 -13.83
CA SER A 431 -21.63 -39.72 -12.49
C SER A 431 -22.13 -41.14 -12.21
N GLN A 432 -23.29 -41.53 -12.77
CA GLN A 432 -23.85 -42.89 -12.65
C GLN A 432 -23.08 -43.95 -13.42
N ILE A 433 -22.29 -43.54 -14.43
CA ILE A 433 -21.57 -44.45 -15.33
C ILE A 433 -20.09 -44.52 -14.94
N SER A 434 -19.50 -43.42 -14.45
CA SER A 434 -18.05 -43.32 -14.23
C SER A 434 -17.60 -43.17 -12.77
N ASN A 435 -18.50 -43.24 -11.78
CA ASN A 435 -18.19 -42.93 -10.35
C ASN A 435 -17.51 -41.56 -10.16
N SER A 436 -17.73 -40.65 -11.10
CA SER A 436 -17.18 -39.30 -11.08
C SER A 436 -18.02 -38.39 -10.19
N PHE A 437 -17.38 -37.41 -9.56
CA PHE A 437 -18.08 -36.32 -8.90
C PHE A 437 -18.47 -35.24 -9.92
N TYR A 438 -19.52 -34.48 -9.64
CA TYR A 438 -19.91 -33.32 -10.42
C TYR A 438 -20.25 -32.14 -9.51
N ASP A 439 -20.39 -30.94 -10.09
CA ASP A 439 -20.59 -29.71 -9.32
C ASP A 439 -19.51 -29.54 -8.22
N VAL A 440 -18.27 -29.86 -8.58
CA VAL A 440 -17.14 -29.85 -7.65
C VAL A 440 -16.68 -28.42 -7.42
N THR A 441 -16.60 -28.04 -6.15
CA THR A 441 -16.04 -26.76 -5.72
C THR A 441 -14.96 -27.01 -4.67
N ILE A 442 -13.78 -26.43 -4.90
CA ILE A 442 -12.67 -26.38 -3.95
C ILE A 442 -12.55 -24.94 -3.49
N ASN A 443 -12.76 -24.69 -2.20
CA ASN A 443 -12.70 -23.35 -1.64
C ASN A 443 -11.66 -23.25 -0.52
N ASP A 444 -10.99 -22.11 -0.45
CA ASP A 444 -10.00 -21.80 0.58
C ASP A 444 -10.13 -20.34 1.00
N GLN A 445 -10.70 -20.10 2.17
CA GLN A 445 -10.78 -18.79 2.77
C GLN A 445 -9.53 -18.54 3.61
N LEU A 446 -8.64 -17.67 3.14
CA LEU A 446 -7.39 -17.36 3.84
C LEU A 446 -7.67 -16.77 5.23
N SER A 447 -6.71 -16.91 6.13
CA SER A 447 -6.74 -16.25 7.43
C SER A 447 -6.24 -14.82 7.29
N GLU A 448 -6.47 -14.00 8.30
CA GLU A 448 -5.91 -12.63 8.38
C GLU A 448 -4.38 -12.58 8.53
N TYR A 449 -3.74 -13.73 8.74
CA TYR A 449 -2.29 -13.86 8.89
C TYR A 449 -1.58 -14.15 7.56
N VAL A 450 -2.33 -14.23 6.46
CA VAL A 450 -1.80 -14.63 5.16
C VAL A 450 -2.41 -13.78 4.05
N ASP A 451 -1.55 -13.24 3.19
CA ASP A 451 -1.92 -12.48 2.00
C ASP A 451 -1.76 -13.32 0.73
N TYR A 452 -2.74 -13.22 -0.18
CA TYR A 452 -2.69 -13.89 -1.48
C TYR A 452 -1.68 -13.21 -2.41
N MET A 453 -0.76 -14.00 -2.98
CA MET A 453 0.32 -13.51 -3.84
C MET A 453 0.14 -13.86 -5.33
N GLY A 454 -0.97 -14.48 -5.72
CA GLY A 454 -1.22 -14.82 -7.13
C GLY A 454 -0.73 -16.21 -7.54
N ASP A 455 -0.46 -16.36 -8.84
CA ASP A 455 0.02 -17.60 -9.46
C ASP A 455 -0.92 -18.81 -9.25
N LEU A 456 -2.23 -18.57 -9.28
CA LEU A 456 -3.24 -19.63 -9.24
C LEU A 456 -3.07 -20.59 -10.43
N LYS A 457 -2.95 -21.88 -10.12
CA LYS A 457 -2.93 -22.97 -11.08
C LYS A 457 -3.95 -24.02 -10.67
N VAL A 458 -4.62 -24.57 -11.67
CA VAL A 458 -5.48 -25.73 -11.50
C VAL A 458 -4.99 -26.78 -12.48
N MET A 459 -4.70 -27.97 -11.97
CA MET A 459 -4.16 -29.06 -12.77
C MET A 459 -4.93 -30.34 -12.51
N ARG A 460 -4.99 -31.18 -13.54
CA ARG A 460 -5.54 -32.53 -13.49
C ARG A 460 -4.46 -33.53 -13.88
N GLN A 461 -4.41 -34.67 -13.19
CA GLN A 461 -3.60 -35.81 -13.55
C GLN A 461 -4.45 -37.08 -13.54
N SER A 462 -4.70 -37.67 -14.71
CA SER A 462 -5.46 -38.93 -14.85
C SER A 462 -4.52 -40.14 -14.79
N GLY A 463 -4.68 -41.00 -13.80
CA GLY A 463 -3.85 -42.18 -13.59
C GLY A 463 -2.35 -41.86 -13.56
N SER A 464 -1.57 -42.50 -14.44
CA SER A 464 -0.13 -42.26 -14.60
C SER A 464 0.22 -41.28 -15.73
N ALA A 465 -0.77 -40.58 -16.30
CA ALA A 465 -0.54 -39.60 -17.35
C ALA A 465 0.25 -38.39 -16.81
N GLN A 466 0.80 -37.60 -17.73
CA GLN A 466 1.41 -36.32 -17.39
C GLN A 466 0.34 -35.35 -16.89
N PRO A 467 0.64 -34.48 -15.91
CA PRO A 467 -0.29 -33.47 -15.46
C PRO A 467 -0.65 -32.48 -16.58
N GLU A 468 -1.93 -32.11 -16.64
CA GLU A 468 -2.49 -31.14 -17.56
C GLU A 468 -2.98 -29.92 -16.77
N TYR A 469 -2.56 -28.73 -17.18
CA TYR A 469 -3.08 -27.49 -16.61
C TYR A 469 -4.43 -27.14 -17.25
N LEU A 470 -5.43 -26.94 -16.40
CA LEU A 470 -6.77 -26.57 -16.79
C LEU A 470 -6.87 -25.06 -17.01
N SER A 471 -7.81 -24.62 -17.84
CA SER A 471 -8.00 -23.22 -18.18
C SER A 471 -9.26 -22.63 -17.54
N ASP A 472 -9.13 -21.44 -16.95
CA ASP A 472 -10.24 -20.67 -16.37
C ASP A 472 -11.25 -20.25 -17.46
N GLY A 473 -12.53 -20.37 -17.17
CA GLY A 473 -13.65 -20.14 -18.08
C GLY A 473 -13.99 -21.31 -19.01
N SER A 474 -13.08 -22.27 -19.22
CA SER A 474 -13.35 -23.48 -20.03
C SER A 474 -13.48 -24.75 -19.19
N ASP A 475 -12.56 -24.97 -18.26
CA ASP A 475 -12.48 -26.19 -17.45
C ASP A 475 -12.96 -25.96 -16.01
N TYR A 476 -12.72 -24.76 -15.48
CA TYR A 476 -13.17 -24.31 -14.18
C TYR A 476 -13.49 -22.82 -14.20
N THR A 477 -14.11 -22.30 -13.15
CA THR A 477 -14.21 -20.86 -12.88
C THR A 477 -13.56 -20.53 -11.55
N ALA A 478 -12.69 -19.51 -11.53
CA ALA A 478 -12.14 -18.95 -10.30
C ALA A 478 -12.95 -17.76 -9.77
N GLY A 479 -13.28 -17.80 -8.48
CA GLY A 479 -13.81 -16.68 -7.71
C GLY A 479 -12.84 -16.25 -6.62
N PHE A 480 -12.70 -14.93 -6.44
CA PHE A 480 -11.86 -14.33 -5.39
C PHE A 480 -12.74 -13.41 -4.53
N GLU A 481 -13.32 -13.94 -3.45
CA GLU A 481 -14.20 -13.19 -2.54
C GLU A 481 -13.63 -13.20 -1.12
N ASN A 482 -13.54 -12.03 -0.47
CA ASN A 482 -13.13 -11.89 0.94
C ASN A 482 -11.79 -12.58 1.29
N ALA A 483 -10.76 -12.44 0.44
CA ALA A 483 -9.48 -13.16 0.56
C ALA A 483 -9.63 -14.70 0.50
N GLY A 484 -10.72 -15.21 -0.06
CA GLY A 484 -10.94 -16.61 -0.34
C GLY A 484 -10.87 -16.93 -1.83
N ILE A 485 -10.31 -18.10 -2.13
CA ILE A 485 -10.24 -18.68 -3.47
C ILE A 485 -11.36 -19.71 -3.57
N ASN A 486 -12.14 -19.64 -4.64
CA ASN A 486 -13.21 -20.59 -4.95
C ASN A 486 -13.03 -21.10 -6.37
N ILE A 487 -12.73 -22.39 -6.51
CA ILE A 487 -12.56 -23.05 -7.80
C ILE A 487 -13.74 -23.98 -8.03
N LYS A 488 -14.59 -23.66 -8.99
CA LYS A 488 -15.70 -24.52 -9.42
C LYS A 488 -15.36 -25.19 -10.75
N LEU A 489 -15.32 -26.52 -10.78
CA LEU A 489 -15.12 -27.26 -12.01
C LEU A 489 -16.38 -27.15 -12.89
N LEU A 490 -16.19 -26.89 -14.19
CA LEU A 490 -17.28 -26.74 -15.15
C LEU A 490 -17.78 -28.09 -15.70
N SER A 491 -16.99 -29.15 -15.50
CA SER A 491 -17.34 -30.53 -15.84
C SER A 491 -17.16 -31.43 -14.62
N GLY A 492 -17.78 -32.61 -14.66
CA GLY A 492 -17.51 -33.66 -13.66
C GLY A 492 -16.03 -34.07 -13.64
N THR A 493 -15.60 -34.63 -12.51
CA THR A 493 -14.25 -35.17 -12.36
C THR A 493 -14.09 -36.42 -13.22
N LEU A 494 -12.85 -36.83 -13.40
CA LEU A 494 -12.51 -38.09 -14.06
C LEU A 494 -12.22 -39.18 -13.04
N PRO A 495 -12.44 -40.47 -13.39
CA PRO A 495 -12.09 -41.59 -12.52
C PRO A 495 -10.57 -41.72 -12.40
N ALA A 496 -10.08 -42.15 -11.23
CA ALA A 496 -8.66 -42.32 -10.96
C ALA A 496 -7.81 -41.08 -11.31
N SER A 497 -8.36 -39.89 -11.07
CA SER A 497 -7.71 -38.61 -11.39
C SER A 497 -7.52 -37.75 -10.14
N ARG A 498 -6.37 -37.08 -10.09
CA ARG A 498 -6.04 -36.08 -9.08
C ARG A 498 -6.21 -34.68 -9.66
N TYR A 499 -6.95 -33.83 -8.97
CA TYR A 499 -7.11 -32.42 -9.24
C TYR A 499 -6.38 -31.64 -8.15
N VAL A 500 -5.58 -30.65 -8.56
CA VAL A 500 -4.81 -29.83 -7.63
C VAL A 500 -5.08 -28.37 -7.93
N VAL A 501 -5.47 -27.63 -6.90
CA VAL A 501 -5.53 -26.16 -6.90
C VAL A 501 -4.32 -25.67 -6.13
N SER A 502 -3.50 -24.82 -6.74
CA SER A 502 -2.31 -24.29 -6.09
C SER A 502 -2.13 -22.79 -6.34
N PHE A 503 -1.60 -22.10 -5.34
CA PHE A 503 -1.39 -20.65 -5.41
C PHE A 503 -0.37 -20.17 -4.37
N ASN A 504 0.21 -18.99 -4.62
CA ASN A 504 1.20 -18.39 -3.73
C ASN A 504 0.53 -17.56 -2.66
N VAL A 505 1.12 -17.61 -1.47
CA VAL A 505 0.76 -16.76 -0.34
C VAL A 505 2.00 -16.24 0.38
N ARG A 506 1.81 -15.26 1.25
CA ARG A 506 2.85 -14.72 2.11
C ARG A 506 2.29 -14.46 3.51
N ALA A 507 3.10 -14.62 4.54
CA ALA A 507 2.70 -14.18 5.88
C ALA A 507 2.43 -12.67 5.90
N SER A 508 1.28 -12.25 6.43
CA SER A 508 0.83 -10.86 6.37
C SER A 508 1.55 -9.98 7.40
N ASP A 509 1.43 -8.66 7.25
CA ASP A 509 1.89 -7.69 8.25
C ASP A 509 1.30 -7.96 9.65
N LYS A 510 0.04 -8.42 9.69
CA LYS A 510 -0.63 -8.78 10.94
C LYS A 510 0.00 -10.01 11.60
N ALA A 511 0.48 -10.98 10.82
CA ALA A 511 1.21 -12.13 11.34
C ALA A 511 2.52 -11.69 12.00
N MET A 512 3.26 -10.83 11.32
CA MET A 512 4.52 -10.27 11.82
C MET A 512 4.28 -9.49 13.12
N ASP A 513 3.37 -8.52 13.10
CA ASP A 513 3.07 -7.69 14.27
C ASP A 513 2.55 -8.50 15.48
N SER A 514 1.78 -9.57 15.21
CA SER A 514 1.31 -10.50 16.23
C SER A 514 2.45 -11.32 16.84
N TYR A 515 3.37 -11.84 16.02
CA TYR A 515 4.54 -12.56 16.51
C TYR A 515 5.49 -11.63 17.27
N ASP A 516 5.78 -10.44 16.73
CA ASP A 516 6.60 -9.39 17.35
C ASP A 516 6.13 -9.04 18.77
N SER A 517 4.82 -9.01 18.99
CA SER A 517 4.18 -8.62 20.25
C SER A 517 4.18 -9.76 21.27
N ASN A 518 3.97 -10.99 20.82
CA ASN A 518 3.76 -12.15 21.70
C ASN A 518 4.98 -13.07 21.83
N GLN A 519 5.95 -12.93 20.94
CA GLN A 519 7.12 -13.80 20.80
C GLN A 519 6.75 -15.30 20.76
N SER A 520 5.58 -15.59 20.17
CA SER A 520 4.98 -16.92 20.11
C SER A 520 3.90 -17.00 19.03
N TYR A 521 3.60 -18.21 18.59
CA TYR A 521 2.54 -18.48 17.63
C TYR A 521 1.26 -18.98 18.32
N PRO A 522 0.08 -18.55 17.86
CA PRO A 522 -1.20 -18.95 18.47
C PRO A 522 -1.72 -20.32 18.00
N HIS A 523 -1.17 -20.91 16.93
CA HIS A 523 -1.68 -22.15 16.35
C HIS A 523 -0.59 -23.21 16.16
N THR A 524 -1.04 -24.44 15.91
CA THR A 524 -0.20 -25.58 15.51
C THR A 524 -0.81 -26.20 14.26
N GLY A 525 -0.01 -26.44 13.23
CA GLY A 525 -0.50 -26.99 11.96
C GLY A 525 -1.05 -28.40 12.11
N ASP A 526 -2.13 -28.68 11.39
CA ASP A 526 -2.83 -29.96 11.46
C ASP A 526 -1.96 -31.12 10.91
N SER A 527 -2.34 -32.36 11.20
CA SER A 527 -1.62 -33.54 10.68
C SER A 527 -1.69 -33.61 9.14
N GLY A 528 -0.56 -33.88 8.48
CA GLY A 528 -0.52 -34.10 7.03
C GLY A 528 -0.61 -32.83 6.18
N THR A 529 -0.29 -31.66 6.74
CA THR A 529 -0.30 -30.37 6.04
C THR A 529 1.04 -29.99 5.41
N ASP A 530 2.03 -30.88 5.47
CA ASP A 530 3.36 -30.69 4.92
C ASP A 530 3.44 -31.11 3.45
N TYR A 531 3.96 -30.24 2.60
CA TYR A 531 4.34 -30.63 1.25
C TYR A 531 5.52 -31.62 1.29
N PRO A 532 5.61 -32.62 0.39
CA PRO A 532 6.72 -33.58 0.39
C PRO A 532 8.08 -32.89 0.35
N GLY A 533 8.92 -33.15 1.36
CA GLY A 533 10.23 -32.51 1.52
C GLY A 533 10.22 -31.24 2.37
N ASN A 534 9.06 -30.77 2.81
CA ASN A 534 8.88 -29.55 3.59
C ASN A 534 8.20 -29.83 4.94
N GLY A 535 8.94 -29.73 6.05
CA GLY A 535 8.44 -30.00 7.41
C GLY A 535 8.09 -28.75 8.21
N THR A 536 7.48 -27.74 7.58
CA THR A 536 7.24 -26.43 8.23
C THR A 536 5.86 -26.29 8.86
N SER A 537 4.94 -27.23 8.65
CA SER A 537 3.53 -27.04 9.00
C SER A 537 3.03 -28.09 9.99
N SER A 538 3.15 -29.37 9.67
CA SER A 538 2.46 -30.41 10.44
C SER A 538 3.03 -30.56 11.84
N GLY A 539 2.20 -30.31 12.87
CA GLY A 539 2.63 -30.31 14.27
C GLY A 539 3.55 -29.14 14.65
N MET A 540 3.81 -28.21 13.74
CA MET A 540 4.69 -27.06 13.96
C MET A 540 3.89 -25.84 14.44
N PRO A 541 4.46 -24.99 15.31
CA PRO A 541 3.83 -23.75 15.72
C PRO A 541 3.84 -22.74 14.57
N GLY A 542 2.73 -22.02 14.38
CA GLY A 542 2.62 -20.99 13.33
C GLY A 542 1.26 -20.28 13.34
N PHE A 543 0.99 -19.52 12.28
CA PHE A 543 -0.33 -18.93 12.02
C PHE A 543 -1.07 -19.77 10.98
N TYR A 544 -2.31 -20.18 11.23
CA TYR A 544 -3.08 -20.91 10.23
C TYR A 544 -3.16 -20.13 8.92
N SER A 545 -2.95 -20.80 7.79
CA SER A 545 -3.02 -20.17 6.47
C SER A 545 -4.45 -19.84 6.04
N ASN A 546 -5.42 -20.55 6.60
CA ASN A 546 -6.84 -20.41 6.29
C ASN A 546 -7.73 -20.38 7.52
N SER A 547 -8.81 -19.62 7.41
CA SER A 547 -9.91 -19.62 8.38
C SER A 547 -10.84 -20.81 8.17
N LYS A 548 -11.19 -21.10 6.90
CA LYS A 548 -11.98 -22.26 6.45
C LYS A 548 -11.52 -22.69 5.06
N ALA A 549 -11.32 -23.98 4.84
CA ALA A 549 -11.13 -24.54 3.50
C ALA A 549 -12.05 -25.75 3.34
N GLY A 550 -12.67 -25.89 2.17
CA GLY A 550 -13.70 -26.89 1.92
C GLY A 550 -13.67 -27.46 0.52
N LEU A 551 -14.17 -28.69 0.41
CA LEU A 551 -14.44 -29.41 -0.82
C LEU A 551 -15.93 -29.73 -0.82
N THR A 552 -16.66 -29.26 -1.82
CA THR A 552 -18.05 -29.69 -2.04
C THR A 552 -18.17 -30.38 -3.37
N TYR A 553 -18.99 -31.41 -3.45
CA TYR A 553 -19.32 -32.06 -4.71
C TYR A 553 -20.64 -32.79 -4.62
N SER A 554 -21.16 -33.11 -5.80
CA SER A 554 -22.31 -33.98 -5.99
C SER A 554 -21.86 -35.33 -6.56
N TYR A 555 -22.61 -36.37 -6.25
CA TYR A 555 -22.35 -37.75 -6.67
C TYR A 555 -23.68 -38.50 -6.79
N GLY A 556 -23.67 -39.64 -7.47
CA GLY A 556 -24.85 -40.48 -7.50
C GLY A 556 -26.03 -39.78 -8.19
N LYS A 557 -27.24 -40.15 -7.79
CA LYS A 557 -28.50 -39.62 -8.36
C LYS A 557 -28.79 -38.19 -7.88
N SER A 558 -28.63 -37.96 -6.58
CA SER A 558 -28.97 -36.71 -5.89
C SER A 558 -28.01 -36.38 -4.73
N GLY A 559 -26.94 -37.19 -4.57
CA GLY A 559 -26.01 -37.09 -3.46
C GLY A 559 -25.21 -35.79 -3.50
N LYS A 560 -25.00 -35.20 -2.33
CA LYS A 560 -24.12 -34.04 -2.12
C LYS A 560 -23.30 -34.23 -0.86
N ALA A 561 -22.06 -33.79 -0.90
CA ALA A 561 -21.16 -33.85 0.25
C ALA A 561 -20.31 -32.58 0.37
N GLU A 562 -19.93 -32.27 1.62
CA GLU A 562 -18.97 -31.23 1.97
C GLU A 562 -17.94 -31.83 2.92
N TYR A 563 -16.67 -31.63 2.61
CA TYR A 563 -15.53 -32.00 3.46
C TYR A 563 -14.68 -30.77 3.75
N ALA A 564 -14.12 -30.70 4.96
CA ALA A 564 -13.19 -29.63 5.33
C ALA A 564 -11.76 -30.07 5.05
N TYR A 565 -10.95 -29.17 4.50
CA TYR A 565 -9.51 -29.37 4.43
C TYR A 565 -8.84 -29.00 5.75
N ASN A 566 -7.73 -29.70 6.05
CA ASN A 566 -6.85 -29.40 7.17
C ASN A 566 -6.26 -27.97 7.06
N LYS A 567 -5.78 -27.45 8.19
CA LYS A 567 -5.24 -26.08 8.33
C LYS A 567 -3.71 -26.10 8.44
N PRO A 568 -2.97 -25.85 7.34
CA PRO A 568 -1.53 -25.62 7.43
C PRO A 568 -1.24 -24.33 8.20
N VAL A 569 -0.05 -24.21 8.77
CA VAL A 569 0.46 -22.96 9.34
C VAL A 569 1.58 -22.35 8.49
N VAL A 570 1.74 -21.03 8.62
CA VAL A 570 2.91 -20.26 8.17
C VAL A 570 3.68 -19.73 9.38
N GLN A 571 5.00 -19.63 9.26
CA GLN A 571 5.86 -18.90 10.19
C GLN A 571 6.28 -17.56 9.58
N VAL A 572 6.68 -16.65 10.47
CA VAL A 572 7.24 -15.36 10.09
C VAL A 572 8.73 -15.33 10.36
N VAL A 573 9.46 -14.70 9.45
CA VAL A 573 10.84 -14.27 9.61
C VAL A 573 10.82 -12.74 9.73
N GLU A 574 11.23 -12.24 10.90
CA GLU A 574 11.33 -10.80 11.16
C GLU A 574 12.41 -10.17 10.26
N PRO A 575 12.22 -8.93 9.75
CA PRO A 575 13.22 -8.25 8.92
C PRO A 575 14.45 -7.88 9.75
N GLU A 576 15.61 -7.80 9.08
CA GLU A 576 16.83 -7.29 9.69
C GLU A 576 16.66 -5.81 10.14
N PRO A 577 17.27 -5.38 11.26
CA PRO A 577 17.19 -4.00 11.73
C PRO A 577 17.74 -3.00 10.70
N VAL A 578 17.03 -1.87 10.53
CA VAL A 578 17.50 -0.76 9.69
C VAL A 578 18.14 0.33 10.54
N LYS A 579 19.16 1.01 10.00
CA LYS A 579 19.94 2.03 10.71
C LYS A 579 19.51 3.44 10.35
N ALA A 580 19.19 4.26 11.35
CA ALA A 580 18.88 5.67 11.20
C ALA A 580 20.12 6.54 11.50
N GLU A 581 20.59 7.29 10.49
CA GLU A 581 21.67 8.26 10.65
C GLU A 581 21.11 9.63 11.08
N ILE A 582 21.55 10.13 12.24
CA ILE A 582 21.10 11.42 12.79
C ILE A 582 22.29 12.38 12.88
N GLN A 583 22.20 13.50 12.14
CA GLN A 583 23.25 14.50 12.03
C GLN A 583 22.71 15.91 12.26
N LEU A 584 23.46 16.73 13.00
CA LEU A 584 23.12 18.12 13.34
C LEU A 584 24.34 19.02 13.20
N LYS A 585 24.18 20.33 13.43
CA LYS A 585 25.25 21.31 13.31
C LYS A 585 25.50 22.06 14.61
N LYS A 586 26.74 22.35 14.94
CA LYS A 586 27.19 23.30 15.97
C LYS A 586 27.76 24.54 15.30
N ILE A 587 27.28 25.70 15.73
CA ILE A 587 27.78 27.01 15.35
C ILE A 587 28.30 27.70 16.62
N LEU A 588 29.50 28.27 16.53
CA LEU A 588 30.07 29.12 17.56
C LEU A 588 30.44 30.47 16.95
N THR A 589 30.06 31.54 17.64
CA THR A 589 30.38 32.92 17.25
C THR A 589 31.19 33.59 18.36
N GLY A 590 32.08 34.53 17.99
CA GLY A 590 32.92 35.25 18.94
C GLY A 590 34.26 34.58 19.29
N MET A 591 34.43 33.30 18.94
CA MET A 591 35.73 32.59 18.98
C MET A 591 35.76 31.42 17.98
N THR A 592 36.93 30.80 17.81
CA THR A 592 37.11 29.63 16.94
C THR A 592 36.43 28.39 17.53
N LEU A 593 35.70 27.64 16.70
CA LEU A 593 35.15 26.33 17.06
C LEU A 593 36.22 25.25 16.90
N GLU A 594 36.61 24.58 17.99
CA GLU A 594 37.53 23.44 17.94
C GLU A 594 36.76 22.12 18.00
N ALA A 595 37.29 21.07 17.37
CA ALA A 595 36.70 19.74 17.45
C ALA A 595 36.68 19.24 18.90
N GLY A 596 35.57 18.64 19.34
CA GLY A 596 35.42 18.15 20.71
C GLY A 596 35.02 19.20 21.75
N SER A 597 34.79 20.46 21.36
CA SER A 597 34.52 21.56 22.30
C SER A 597 33.16 21.47 23.02
N PHE A 598 32.15 20.92 22.35
CA PHE A 598 30.77 20.82 22.87
C PHE A 598 30.24 19.39 22.68
N GLN A 599 29.56 18.88 23.70
CA GLN A 599 28.95 17.56 23.72
C GLN A 599 27.44 17.67 23.62
N PHE A 600 26.83 16.72 22.91
CA PHE A 600 25.39 16.65 22.66
C PHE A 600 24.88 15.27 23.06
N GLU A 601 23.68 15.22 23.61
CA GLU A 601 22.97 13.97 23.93
C GLU A 601 21.80 13.80 22.97
N ILE A 602 21.61 12.57 22.48
CA ILE A 602 20.38 12.14 21.83
C ILE A 602 19.62 11.19 22.76
N SER A 603 18.35 11.49 22.99
CA SER A 603 17.43 10.74 23.84
C SER A 603 16.21 10.29 23.03
N ARG A 604 15.81 9.03 23.15
CA ARG A 604 14.57 8.50 22.53
C ARG A 604 13.37 8.82 23.42
N ILE A 605 12.25 9.19 22.80
CA ILE A 605 10.97 9.38 23.49
C ILE A 605 10.19 8.07 23.45
N SER A 606 9.82 7.56 24.62
CA SER A 606 8.96 6.38 24.76
C SER A 606 8.02 6.60 25.94
N GLU A 607 6.71 6.45 25.72
CA GLU A 607 5.66 6.68 26.73
C GLU A 607 5.78 8.03 27.47
N GLY A 608 6.17 9.08 26.74
CA GLY A 608 6.35 10.44 27.30
C GLY A 608 7.61 10.63 28.15
N LYS A 609 8.51 9.63 28.22
CA LYS A 609 9.81 9.72 28.90
C LYS A 609 10.95 9.83 27.91
N GLU A 610 11.95 10.65 28.26
CA GLU A 610 13.24 10.72 27.57
C GLU A 610 14.19 9.63 28.09
N ILE A 611 14.68 8.79 27.18
CA ILE A 611 15.63 7.72 27.48
C ILE A 611 16.93 8.02 26.71
N PRO A 612 18.05 8.30 27.40
CA PRO A 612 19.34 8.55 26.75
C PRO A 612 19.78 7.38 25.86
N VAL A 613 20.18 7.69 24.63
CA VAL A 613 20.65 6.69 23.64
C VAL A 613 22.16 6.78 23.48
N SER A 614 22.68 7.97 23.20
CA SER A 614 24.10 8.19 22.96
C SER A 614 24.50 9.66 23.12
N THR A 615 25.80 9.93 23.06
CA THR A 615 26.34 11.29 23.00
C THR A 615 27.31 11.44 21.84
N ALA A 616 27.42 12.65 21.30
CA ALA A 616 28.36 13.01 20.25
C ALA A 616 29.02 14.35 20.56
N PHE A 617 30.17 14.61 19.94
CA PHE A 617 30.83 15.91 19.98
C PHE A 617 30.75 16.59 18.62
N ASN A 618 30.91 17.91 18.58
CA ASN A 618 31.13 18.61 17.31
C ASN A 618 32.52 18.27 16.73
N ASP A 619 32.62 18.17 15.41
CA ASP A 619 33.91 18.21 14.71
C ASP A 619 34.40 19.66 14.50
N GLY A 620 35.53 19.84 13.80
CA GLY A 620 36.13 21.15 13.54
C GLY A 620 35.34 22.02 12.54
N GLU A 621 34.44 21.42 11.76
CA GLU A 621 33.51 22.13 10.87
C GLU A 621 32.17 22.39 11.58
N GLY A 622 31.98 21.84 12.77
CA GLY A 622 30.75 21.89 13.55
C GLY A 622 29.72 20.83 13.17
N ASN A 623 30.04 19.76 12.46
CA ASN A 623 29.09 18.65 12.30
C ASN A 623 28.99 17.85 13.61
N ILE A 624 27.78 17.38 13.93
CA ILE A 624 27.48 16.52 15.07
C ILE A 624 26.91 15.23 14.47
N THR A 625 27.65 14.13 14.58
CA THR A 625 27.22 12.82 14.06
C THR A 625 27.09 11.84 15.21
N PHE A 626 25.87 11.34 15.44
CA PHE A 626 25.64 10.29 16.42
C PHE A 626 25.90 8.91 15.81
N PRO A 627 26.25 7.89 16.63
CA PRO A 627 26.21 6.50 16.18
C PRO A 627 24.82 6.14 15.64
N ASP A 628 24.79 5.27 14.62
CA ASP A 628 23.56 4.80 13.99
C ASP A 628 22.57 4.24 15.03
N VAL A 629 21.32 4.62 14.91
CA VAL A 629 20.26 4.07 15.76
C VAL A 629 19.55 2.92 15.02
N GLU A 630 19.61 1.72 15.60
CA GLU A 630 18.94 0.54 15.03
C GLU A 630 17.43 0.57 15.31
N LEU A 631 16.65 0.54 14.23
CA LEU A 631 15.20 0.40 14.25
C LEU A 631 14.85 -1.02 13.86
N LYS A 632 14.40 -1.80 14.86
CA LYS A 632 14.08 -3.21 14.70
C LYS A 632 12.65 -3.47 14.23
N LYS A 633 11.79 -2.45 14.27
CA LYS A 633 10.35 -2.57 14.02
C LYS A 633 9.82 -1.37 13.23
N PRO A 634 8.74 -1.54 12.46
CA PRO A 634 8.03 -0.41 11.86
C PRO A 634 7.49 0.55 12.92
N GLY A 635 7.44 1.83 12.58
CA GLY A 635 6.89 2.88 13.44
C GLY A 635 7.64 4.19 13.34
N VAL A 636 7.07 5.21 13.97
CA VAL A 636 7.69 6.53 14.11
C VAL A 636 8.39 6.63 15.46
N PHE A 637 9.69 6.88 15.41
CA PHE A 637 10.55 7.02 16.58
C PHE A 637 10.96 8.48 16.74
N LEU A 638 10.57 9.09 17.85
CA LEU A 638 10.91 10.48 18.18
C LEU A 638 12.18 10.52 19.02
N TYR A 639 13.08 11.44 18.65
CA TYR A 639 14.32 11.70 19.36
C TYR A 639 14.42 13.18 19.75
N HIS A 640 14.91 13.44 20.95
CA HIS A 640 15.31 14.78 21.40
C HIS A 640 16.83 14.86 21.45
N VAL A 641 17.38 15.89 20.81
CA VAL A 641 18.79 16.24 20.88
C VAL A 641 18.95 17.50 21.72
N LYS A 642 19.89 17.48 22.67
CA LYS A 642 20.22 18.62 23.56
C LYS A 642 21.73 18.80 23.66
N GLU A 643 22.18 20.05 23.78
CA GLU A 643 23.56 20.34 24.17
C GLU A 643 23.76 20.05 25.67
N ILE A 644 24.81 19.30 26.00
CA ILE A 644 25.20 19.05 27.39
C ILE A 644 25.99 20.26 27.87
N ILE A 645 25.39 21.05 28.76
CA ILE A 645 26.05 22.21 29.33
C ILE A 645 27.10 21.76 30.36
N PRO A 646 28.39 22.11 30.21
CA PRO A 646 29.42 21.70 31.15
C PRO A 646 29.18 22.32 32.52
N GLN A 647 29.48 21.58 33.60
CA GLN A 647 29.38 22.09 34.97
C GLN A 647 30.24 23.34 35.18
N ASN A 648 31.47 23.32 34.65
CA ASN A 648 32.37 24.46 34.64
C ASN A 648 32.16 25.25 33.35
N LYS A 649 31.22 26.21 33.38
CA LYS A 649 30.92 27.08 32.24
C LYS A 649 32.14 27.94 31.87
N ILE A 650 32.39 28.08 30.58
CA ILE A 650 33.39 29.02 30.05
C ILE A 650 32.88 30.45 30.33
N PRO A 651 33.60 31.28 31.09
CA PRO A 651 33.17 32.67 31.31
C PRO A 651 33.10 33.43 29.99
N GLY A 652 32.04 34.22 29.79
CA GLY A 652 31.77 34.90 28.52
C GLY A 652 31.05 34.04 27.47
N MET A 653 30.86 32.73 27.71
CA MET A 653 30.11 31.84 26.83
C MET A 653 28.62 31.80 27.19
N VAL A 654 27.77 31.99 26.18
CA VAL A 654 26.33 31.71 26.23
C VAL A 654 26.09 30.41 25.47
N TYR A 655 25.56 29.42 26.17
CA TYR A 655 25.28 28.10 25.62
C TYR A 655 23.84 27.99 25.11
N ASP A 656 23.65 27.21 24.05
CA ASP A 656 22.34 26.85 23.53
C ASP A 656 21.64 25.87 24.49
N THR A 657 20.37 26.12 24.80
CA THR A 657 19.56 25.29 25.71
C THR A 657 18.37 24.67 25.01
N LYS A 658 18.26 24.82 23.69
CA LYS A 658 17.13 24.29 22.93
C LYS A 658 17.15 22.77 22.88
N THR A 659 15.98 22.22 22.59
CA THR A 659 15.79 20.81 22.29
C THR A 659 15.37 20.70 20.84
N ILE A 660 16.08 19.90 20.05
CA ILE A 660 15.74 19.64 18.65
C ILE A 660 15.07 18.27 18.59
N GLN A 661 13.83 18.22 18.11
CA GLN A 661 13.11 16.97 17.89
C GLN A 661 13.42 16.44 16.49
N VAL A 662 13.89 15.21 16.38
CA VAL A 662 14.13 14.49 15.12
C VAL A 662 13.20 13.28 15.07
N GLU A 663 12.60 13.01 13.92
CA GLU A 663 11.72 11.86 13.73
C GLU A 663 12.38 10.87 12.78
N ALA A 664 12.49 9.60 13.19
CA ALA A 664 12.88 8.51 12.30
C ALA A 664 11.69 7.58 12.10
N GLU A 665 11.20 7.48 10.87
CA GLU A 665 10.08 6.61 10.49
C GLU A 665 10.64 5.35 9.82
N ALA A 666 10.44 4.19 10.44
CA ALA A 666 10.72 2.89 9.83
C ALA A 666 9.43 2.32 9.23
N VAL A 667 9.46 1.95 7.96
CA VAL A 667 8.32 1.38 7.23
C VAL A 667 8.72 0.02 6.67
N ARG A 668 7.82 -0.97 6.79
CA ARG A 668 8.01 -2.27 6.18
C ARG A 668 7.85 -2.18 4.66
N SER A 669 8.79 -2.76 3.94
CA SER A 669 8.86 -2.74 2.47
C SER A 669 9.20 -4.15 2.01
N GLY A 670 8.20 -5.04 2.00
CA GLY A 670 8.41 -6.46 1.74
C GLY A 670 9.06 -7.14 2.95
N ASP A 671 10.17 -7.86 2.73
CA ASP A 671 10.95 -8.52 3.78
C ASP A 671 11.98 -7.60 4.47
N GLU A 672 11.99 -6.30 4.13
CA GLU A 672 12.97 -5.33 4.65
C GLU A 672 12.29 -4.16 5.37
N LEU A 673 13.05 -3.49 6.25
CA LEU A 673 12.71 -2.18 6.80
C LEU A 673 13.42 -1.07 6.03
N LYS A 674 12.69 -0.01 5.71
CA LYS A 674 13.24 1.24 5.18
C LYS A 674 13.07 2.35 6.20
N VAL A 675 14.06 3.23 6.31
CA VAL A 675 14.02 4.37 7.24
C VAL A 675 13.99 5.70 6.50
N GLN A 676 13.17 6.62 6.97
CA GLN A 676 13.19 8.02 6.59
C GLN A 676 13.39 8.88 7.85
N VAL A 677 14.44 9.71 7.86
CA VAL A 677 14.69 10.67 8.94
C VAL A 677 14.15 12.05 8.54
N ARG A 678 13.35 12.66 9.40
CA ARG A 678 12.78 14.00 9.22
C ARG A 678 13.33 14.94 10.29
N TYR A 679 13.76 16.10 9.82
CA TYR A 679 14.34 17.15 10.64
C TYR A 679 13.42 18.39 10.70
N PRO A 680 13.47 19.16 11.78
CA PRO A 680 12.85 20.48 11.83
C PRO A 680 13.64 21.48 10.96
N ALA A 681 13.07 22.68 10.75
CA ALA A 681 13.69 23.69 9.88
C ALA A 681 15.07 24.19 10.37
N ASP A 682 15.29 24.21 11.69
CA ASP A 682 16.58 24.54 12.30
C ASP A 682 17.17 23.30 12.99
N VAL A 683 18.33 22.86 12.50
CA VAL A 683 19.09 21.70 13.00
C VAL A 683 20.46 22.11 13.58
N SER A 684 20.67 23.41 13.80
CA SER A 684 21.92 23.93 14.36
C SER A 684 21.82 24.06 15.88
N PHE A 685 22.91 24.09 16.64
CA PHE A 685 22.98 24.62 18.00
C PHE A 685 23.93 25.80 17.99
N VAL A 686 23.59 26.93 18.62
CA VAL A 686 24.34 28.19 18.47
C VAL A 686 24.85 28.67 19.82
N ASN A 687 26.17 28.71 19.97
CA ASN A 687 26.81 29.36 21.10
C ASN A 687 27.40 30.72 20.70
N HIS A 688 27.52 31.61 21.68
CA HIS A 688 28.11 32.93 21.51
C HIS A 688 29.11 33.22 22.62
N TYR A 689 30.29 33.73 22.25
CA TYR A 689 31.35 34.11 23.17
C TYR A 689 31.59 35.63 23.15
N GLU A 690 31.48 36.29 24.31
CA GLU A 690 31.76 37.72 24.49
C GLU A 690 32.51 37.96 25.83
N PRO A 691 33.77 38.43 25.82
CA PRO A 691 34.55 38.65 27.04
C PRO A 691 34.20 39.97 27.76
N GLN A 692 34.35 40.02 29.09
CA GLN A 692 34.15 41.24 29.86
C GLN A 692 35.22 42.31 29.57
N PRO A 693 34.84 43.60 29.40
CA PRO A 693 35.77 44.67 29.06
C PRO A 693 36.72 45.04 30.23
N VAL A 694 37.80 45.75 29.90
CA VAL A 694 38.82 46.23 30.86
C VAL A 694 39.07 47.74 30.73
N SER A 695 39.33 48.42 31.84
CA SER A 695 39.66 49.86 31.87
C SER A 695 41.07 50.12 32.39
N VAL A 696 41.76 51.10 31.81
CA VAL A 696 43.15 51.46 32.10
C VAL A 696 43.31 52.97 32.27
N SER A 697 44.02 53.41 33.31
CA SER A 697 44.37 54.83 33.48
C SER A 697 45.81 55.11 33.04
N LEU A 698 46.03 56.23 32.36
CA LEU A 698 47.36 56.70 31.97
C LEU A 698 47.79 57.88 32.85
N SER A 699 49.09 57.98 33.15
CA SER A 699 49.65 59.09 33.92
C SER A 699 50.99 59.60 33.37
N ALA A 700 51.48 60.69 33.94
CA ALA A 700 52.85 61.18 33.81
C ALA A 700 53.23 62.05 35.01
N GLN A 701 54.46 62.55 35.05
CA GLN A 701 54.99 63.39 36.12
C GLN A 701 55.61 64.66 35.54
N LYS A 702 55.46 65.78 36.24
CA LYS A 702 56.06 67.07 35.93
C LYS A 702 57.06 67.46 37.02
N LYS A 703 58.19 68.03 36.62
CA LYS A 703 59.18 68.68 37.48
C LYS A 703 59.51 70.07 36.95
N LEU A 704 59.71 71.01 37.87
CA LEU A 704 60.24 72.36 37.61
C LEU A 704 61.51 72.54 38.45
N LEU A 705 62.62 72.90 37.81
CA LEU A 705 63.88 73.24 38.45
C LEU A 705 64.00 74.76 38.58
N GLY A 706 64.69 75.26 39.61
CA GLY A 706 64.90 76.70 39.82
C GLY A 706 63.72 77.44 40.44
N ARG A 707 62.54 76.81 40.57
CA ARG A 707 61.37 77.37 41.27
C ARG A 707 60.43 76.26 41.76
N THR A 708 59.66 76.53 42.81
CA THR A 708 58.62 75.63 43.31
C THR A 708 57.51 75.43 42.27
N LEU A 709 57.23 74.17 41.91
CA LEU A 709 56.12 73.80 41.03
C LEU A 709 54.77 74.02 41.75
N LYS A 710 53.84 74.73 41.10
CA LYS A 710 52.47 74.93 41.60
C LYS A 710 51.48 74.01 40.86
N LYS A 711 50.36 73.69 41.53
CA LYS A 711 49.23 73.01 40.91
C LYS A 711 48.72 73.85 39.73
N GLY A 712 48.44 73.20 38.61
CA GLY A 712 47.86 73.85 37.43
C GLY A 712 48.86 74.62 36.56
N MET A 713 50.15 74.58 36.89
CA MET A 713 51.16 75.45 36.25
C MET A 713 51.47 75.06 34.80
N PHE A 714 51.38 73.79 34.43
CA PHE A 714 51.61 73.27 33.09
C PHE A 714 50.45 72.38 32.63
N GLN A 715 50.16 72.40 31.33
CA GLN A 715 49.07 71.67 30.70
C GLN A 715 49.61 70.53 29.81
N PHE A 716 48.93 69.38 29.80
CA PHE A 716 49.33 68.18 29.07
C PHE A 716 48.16 67.59 28.29
N ARG A 717 48.41 67.16 27.06
CA ARG A 717 47.42 66.55 26.17
C ARG A 717 47.71 65.07 26.01
N LEU A 718 46.67 64.25 26.15
CA LEU A 718 46.64 62.86 25.70
C LEU A 718 46.06 62.83 24.28
N LEU A 719 46.77 62.17 23.37
CA LEU A 719 46.38 61.96 21.99
C LEU A 719 46.29 60.46 21.72
N ASN A 720 45.46 60.03 20.77
CA ASN A 720 45.47 58.66 20.28
C ASN A 720 46.63 58.43 19.28
N GLY A 721 46.79 57.20 18.79
CA GLY A 721 47.83 56.85 17.80
C GLY A 721 47.75 57.61 16.48
N ASN A 722 46.63 58.28 16.19
CA ASN A 722 46.42 59.12 15.00
C ASN A 722 46.66 60.62 15.28
N ASN A 723 47.23 60.97 16.45
CA ASN A 723 47.41 62.35 16.93
C ASN A 723 46.10 63.13 17.19
N GLU A 724 44.96 62.47 17.31
CA GLU A 724 43.70 63.14 17.67
C GLU A 724 43.62 63.35 19.19
N GLY A 725 43.03 64.48 19.61
CA GLY A 725 42.90 64.82 21.03
C GLY A 725 41.95 63.90 21.78
N VAL A 726 42.44 63.26 22.84
CA VAL A 726 41.63 62.44 23.77
C VAL A 726 41.24 63.26 24.98
N GLU A 727 42.20 63.88 25.65
CA GLU A 727 41.98 64.63 26.89
C GLU A 727 43.09 65.67 27.11
N THR A 728 42.79 66.75 27.83
CA THR A 728 43.77 67.74 28.27
C THR A 728 43.66 67.94 29.78
N VAL A 729 44.77 67.83 30.52
CA VAL A 729 44.83 67.95 31.98
C VAL A 729 45.98 68.87 32.41
N THR A 730 46.08 69.21 33.69
CA THR A 730 47.20 69.97 34.24
C THR A 730 47.94 69.17 35.32
N ASN A 731 49.17 69.57 35.65
CA ASN A 731 49.90 68.94 36.77
C ASN A 731 49.25 69.29 38.12
N ASP A 732 49.27 68.36 39.07
CA ASP A 732 48.94 68.67 40.46
C ASP A 732 50.11 69.34 41.21
N GLY A 733 49.93 69.64 42.50
CA GLY A 733 50.95 70.30 43.32
C GLY A 733 52.20 69.45 43.60
N SER A 734 52.11 68.12 43.42
CA SER A 734 53.25 67.19 43.44
C SER A 734 53.87 67.00 42.06
N GLY A 735 53.23 67.53 41.02
CA GLY A 735 53.59 67.39 39.61
C GLY A 735 52.93 66.21 38.89
N LYS A 736 52.06 65.42 39.53
CA LYS A 736 51.42 64.27 38.86
C LYS A 736 50.43 64.75 37.80
N ILE A 737 50.43 64.06 36.67
CA ILE A 737 49.53 64.24 35.51
C ILE A 737 48.69 62.96 35.44
N SER A 738 47.37 63.07 35.53
CA SER A 738 46.47 61.90 35.53
C SER A 738 45.36 62.10 34.51
N PHE A 739 45.17 61.12 33.63
CA PHE A 739 44.09 61.08 32.62
C PHE A 739 42.95 60.18 33.08
N SER A 740 41.76 60.39 32.51
CA SER A 740 40.58 59.57 32.74
C SER A 740 40.79 58.12 32.24
N PRO A 741 40.17 57.09 32.88
CA PRO A 741 40.30 55.70 32.44
C PRO A 741 39.78 55.47 31.01
N LEU A 742 40.51 54.66 30.24
CA LEU A 742 40.18 54.22 28.88
C LEU A 742 39.64 52.79 28.92
N THR A 743 38.49 52.53 28.31
CA THR A 743 37.84 51.20 28.30
C THR A 743 38.05 50.47 26.97
N PHE A 744 38.41 49.20 27.05
CA PHE A 744 38.66 48.31 25.92
C PHE A 744 37.70 47.12 25.94
N THR A 745 37.03 46.88 24.82
CA THR A 745 36.05 45.79 24.62
C THR A 745 36.56 44.69 23.69
N LYS A 746 37.76 44.85 23.12
CA LYS A 746 38.39 43.88 22.22
C LYS A 746 39.86 43.73 22.58
N GLN A 747 40.39 42.51 22.40
CA GLN A 747 41.83 42.28 22.45
C GLN A 747 42.54 43.04 21.33
N GLY A 748 43.76 43.48 21.59
CA GLY A 748 44.52 44.28 20.65
C GLY A 748 45.59 45.13 21.32
N THR A 749 46.35 45.84 20.50
CA THR A 749 47.36 46.80 20.98
C THR A 749 46.92 48.21 20.63
N TYR A 750 46.83 49.08 21.64
CA TYR A 750 46.41 50.47 21.51
C TYR A 750 47.55 51.41 21.90
N THR A 751 47.75 52.49 21.13
CA THR A 751 48.85 53.45 21.35
C THR A 751 48.30 54.85 21.60
N TYR A 752 48.85 55.53 22.61
CA TYR A 752 48.52 56.90 22.99
C TYR A 752 49.80 57.75 23.13
N LEU A 753 49.67 59.07 23.02
CA LEU A 753 50.78 60.03 23.10
C LEU A 753 50.46 61.11 24.14
N ILE A 754 51.40 61.44 25.02
CA ILE A 754 51.29 62.50 26.02
C ILE A 754 52.28 63.60 25.65
N ARG A 755 51.81 64.85 25.57
CA ARG A 755 52.63 66.03 25.24
C ARG A 755 52.33 67.20 26.18
N GLU A 756 53.37 67.94 26.57
CA GLU A 756 53.21 69.24 27.24
C GLU A 756 52.72 70.30 26.25
N SER A 757 51.79 71.16 26.68
CA SER A 757 51.27 72.29 25.91
C SER A 757 51.94 73.57 26.39
N VAL A 758 52.75 74.17 25.52
CA VAL A 758 53.44 75.44 25.80
C VAL A 758 52.45 76.60 25.65
N PRO A 759 52.34 77.51 26.64
CA PRO A 759 51.49 78.70 26.53
C PRO A 759 52.00 79.67 25.46
N ILE A 760 51.11 80.48 24.89
CA ILE A 760 51.45 81.53 23.93
C ILE A 760 50.95 82.88 24.48
N PRO A 761 51.83 83.86 24.74
CA PRO A 761 53.29 83.81 24.60
C PRO A 761 53.94 82.89 25.66
N ALA A 762 55.10 82.33 25.33
CA ALA A 762 55.88 81.52 26.28
C ALA A 762 56.49 82.42 27.36
N ASP A 763 56.55 81.91 28.60
CA ASP A 763 57.24 82.57 29.70
C ASP A 763 58.76 82.63 29.41
N PRO A 764 59.36 83.83 29.30
CA PRO A 764 60.77 83.98 28.94
C PRO A 764 61.72 83.43 30.02
N ASN A 765 61.26 83.26 31.26
CA ASN A 765 62.06 82.69 32.34
C ASN A 765 61.97 81.16 32.41
N ILE A 766 61.14 80.49 31.58
CA ILE A 766 60.96 79.03 31.60
C ILE A 766 61.46 78.36 30.32
N THR A 767 62.34 77.38 30.47
CA THR A 767 62.66 76.42 29.38
C THR A 767 61.73 75.21 29.46
N TYR A 768 60.96 74.94 28.40
CA TYR A 768 59.94 73.88 28.34
C TYR A 768 60.48 72.55 27.76
N ASP A 769 60.02 71.41 28.30
CA ASP A 769 60.29 70.07 27.78
C ASP A 769 59.29 69.70 26.66
N LEU A 770 59.76 69.69 25.42
CA LEU A 770 58.93 69.45 24.23
C LEU A 770 58.82 67.97 23.83
N LYS A 771 59.23 67.03 24.70
CA LYS A 771 59.19 65.60 24.35
C LYS A 771 57.76 65.08 24.18
N THR A 772 57.64 63.94 23.50
CA THR A 772 56.39 63.16 23.42
C THR A 772 56.60 61.84 24.14
N ILE A 773 55.72 61.52 25.10
CA ILE A 773 55.72 60.23 25.78
C ILE A 773 54.68 59.33 25.11
N THR A 774 55.08 58.18 24.61
CA THR A 774 54.18 57.17 24.02
C THR A 774 53.76 56.19 25.10
N ALA A 775 52.46 55.91 25.23
CA ALA A 775 51.88 54.90 26.10
C ALA A 775 51.25 53.79 25.24
N LYS A 776 51.74 52.55 25.37
CA LYS A 776 51.23 51.38 24.66
C LYS A 776 50.45 50.49 25.63
N VAL A 777 49.18 50.25 25.31
CA VAL A 777 48.26 49.38 26.06
C VAL A 777 48.06 48.07 25.29
N LEU A 778 48.53 46.96 25.82
CA LEU A 778 48.30 45.62 25.28
C LEU A 778 47.10 44.99 26.00
N VAL A 779 46.03 44.70 25.27
CA VAL A 779 44.80 44.08 25.78
C VAL A 779 44.74 42.62 25.33
N THR A 780 44.66 41.68 26.27
CA THR A 780 44.58 40.24 26.05
C THR A 780 43.33 39.66 26.69
N ASP A 781 42.77 38.57 26.14
CA ASP A 781 41.70 37.81 26.80
C ASP A 781 42.30 36.76 27.74
N SER A 782 41.90 36.80 29.01
CA SER A 782 42.32 35.85 30.04
C SER A 782 41.09 35.20 30.67
N GLY A 783 40.50 34.27 29.92
CA GLY A 783 39.39 33.42 30.39
C GLY A 783 38.06 34.16 30.49
N GLY A 784 37.64 34.83 29.42
CA GLY A 784 36.36 35.55 29.37
C GLY A 784 36.41 36.95 29.97
N LYS A 785 37.60 37.44 30.28
CA LYS A 785 37.85 38.77 30.85
C LYS A 785 39.08 39.36 30.17
N LEU A 786 38.92 40.56 29.63
CA LEU A 786 40.06 41.28 29.09
C LEU A 786 41.00 41.72 30.23
N LYS A 787 42.31 41.63 30.00
CA LYS A 787 43.38 42.19 30.82
C LYS A 787 44.16 43.18 29.98
N ALA A 788 44.72 44.20 30.63
CA ALA A 788 45.49 45.21 29.92
C ALA A 788 46.80 45.54 30.64
N GLU A 789 47.87 45.66 29.87
CA GLU A 789 49.21 46.03 30.34
C GLU A 789 49.67 47.33 29.67
N VAL A 790 50.21 48.27 30.45
CA VAL A 790 50.68 49.57 29.95
C VAL A 790 52.19 49.68 30.01
N SER A 791 52.78 50.18 28.93
CA SER A 791 54.21 50.54 28.84
C SER A 791 54.38 51.96 28.32
N TYR A 792 55.41 52.66 28.81
CA TYR A 792 55.72 54.04 28.43
C TYR A 792 57.10 54.12 27.78
N TRP A 793 57.24 55.00 26.79
CA TRP A 793 58.53 55.33 26.17
C TRP A 793 58.58 56.82 25.75
N PRO A 794 59.64 57.58 26.05
CA PRO A 794 60.78 57.24 26.92
C PRO A 794 60.35 57.19 28.40
N ASP A 795 60.85 58.06 29.27
CA ASP A 795 60.42 58.14 30.67
C ASP A 795 59.13 58.96 30.87
N GLN A 796 58.38 58.64 31.92
CA GLN A 796 57.08 59.24 32.22
C GLN A 796 57.16 60.66 32.84
N VAL A 797 58.24 61.44 32.61
CA VAL A 797 58.55 62.65 33.39
C VAL A 797 58.92 63.87 32.54
N PHE A 798 58.10 64.91 32.47
CA PHE A 798 58.45 66.19 31.85
C PHE A 798 59.27 67.10 32.78
N LYS A 799 60.31 67.79 32.29
CA LYS A 799 61.22 68.63 33.12
C LYS A 799 61.43 70.05 32.56
N ASN A 800 60.92 71.07 33.25
CA ASN A 800 61.18 72.48 32.92
C ASN A 800 62.19 73.11 33.90
N SER A 801 62.79 74.26 33.55
CA SER A 801 63.69 75.05 34.41
C SER A 801 63.37 76.54 34.40
N PHE A 802 63.56 77.22 35.54
CA PHE A 802 63.32 78.67 35.76
C PHE A 802 64.60 79.44 36.17
N THR A 803 64.81 80.67 35.69
CA THR A 803 65.97 81.54 36.03
C THR A 803 65.61 83.04 36.18
N TYR A 804 66.22 83.72 37.16
CA TYR A 804 66.07 85.17 37.47
C TYR A 804 66.94 86.09 36.57
N GLN A 805 66.65 87.40 36.56
CA GLN A 805 67.50 88.46 35.98
C GLN A 805 68.28 89.21 37.07
N THR A 806 69.52 89.64 36.78
CA THR A 806 70.47 90.32 37.71
C THR A 806 70.05 91.75 38.12
N GLU A 807 70.25 92.16 39.39
CA GLU A 807 69.92 93.49 39.95
C GLU A 807 71.06 94.07 40.84
N SER A 808 71.13 95.39 41.11
CA SER A 808 72.23 96.03 41.90
C SER A 808 71.78 97.01 42.99
N ALA A 809 72.66 97.35 43.96
CA ALA A 809 72.43 98.25 45.09
C ALA A 809 73.64 99.17 45.40
N THR A 810 73.38 100.37 45.94
CA THR A 810 74.40 101.39 46.28
C THR A 810 74.44 101.69 47.79
N ILE A 811 75.62 101.59 48.42
CA ILE A 811 75.86 101.79 49.85
C ILE A 811 76.69 103.07 50.09
N GLU A 812 76.29 103.98 50.99
CA GLU A 812 76.90 105.30 51.21
C GLU A 812 76.91 105.79 52.68
N VAL A 813 78.08 106.22 53.18
CA VAL A 813 78.32 106.79 54.53
C VAL A 813 78.90 108.22 54.46
N LYS A 814 78.97 108.91 55.61
CA LYS A 814 79.47 110.29 55.72
C LYS A 814 80.71 110.40 56.61
N LYS A 815 81.64 111.28 56.26
CA LYS A 815 82.83 111.65 57.02
C LYS A 815 82.78 113.13 57.41
N VAL A 816 82.98 113.40 58.69
CA VAL A 816 83.09 114.75 59.25
C VAL A 816 84.45 114.90 59.95
N LEU A 817 85.11 116.03 59.72
CA LEU A 817 86.35 116.42 60.39
C LEU A 817 86.15 117.77 61.09
N THR A 818 86.56 117.86 62.35
CA THR A 818 86.53 119.09 63.16
C THR A 818 87.94 119.55 63.51
N GLY A 819 88.17 120.86 63.59
CA GLY A 819 89.49 121.44 63.88
C GLY A 819 90.41 121.62 62.66
N MET A 820 90.03 121.11 61.48
CA MET A 820 90.70 121.33 60.19
C MET A 820 89.69 121.15 59.04
N GLN A 821 89.94 121.77 57.87
CA GLN A 821 89.10 121.58 56.67
C GLN A 821 89.23 120.16 56.13
N LEU A 822 88.10 119.48 55.88
CA LEU A 822 88.07 118.20 55.18
C LEU A 822 88.28 118.41 53.68
N THR A 823 89.30 117.78 53.11
CA THR A 823 89.51 117.73 51.65
C THR A 823 89.12 116.34 51.11
N ALA A 824 88.82 116.25 49.82
CA ALA A 824 88.62 114.95 49.18
C ALA A 824 89.88 114.10 49.30
N GLY A 825 89.71 112.79 49.46
CA GLY A 825 90.81 111.83 49.57
C GLY A 825 91.51 111.83 50.93
N LEU A 826 91.09 112.65 51.89
CA LEU A 826 91.83 112.82 53.14
C LEU A 826 91.80 111.58 54.05
N PHE A 827 90.71 110.80 53.98
CA PHE A 827 90.49 109.59 54.76
C PHE A 827 89.98 108.47 53.83
N GLU A 828 90.56 107.28 53.99
CA GLU A 828 90.17 106.07 53.27
C GLU A 828 89.25 105.21 54.14
N PHE A 829 88.28 104.56 53.51
CA PHE A 829 87.32 103.65 54.13
C PHE A 829 87.35 102.33 53.39
N GLU A 830 87.01 101.26 54.10
CA GLU A 830 86.74 99.97 53.49
C GLU A 830 85.33 99.49 53.82
N LEU A 831 84.63 98.95 52.82
CA LEU A 831 83.43 98.13 52.93
C LEU A 831 83.86 96.66 52.83
N LYS A 832 83.64 95.90 53.89
CA LYS A 832 83.86 94.46 53.93
C LYS A 832 82.52 93.74 53.80
N ASP A 833 82.41 92.86 52.82
CA ASP A 833 81.34 91.87 52.70
C ASP A 833 81.48 90.85 53.82
N MET A 834 80.45 90.71 54.66
CA MET A 834 80.53 89.84 55.83
C MET A 834 80.28 88.37 55.48
N GLU A 835 79.73 88.08 54.30
CA GLU A 835 79.49 86.71 53.84
C GLU A 835 80.72 86.17 53.10
N THR A 836 81.25 86.93 52.13
CA THR A 836 82.38 86.49 51.32
C THR A 836 83.74 86.88 51.93
N GLY A 837 83.76 87.90 52.78
CA GLY A 837 84.98 88.50 53.32
C GLY A 837 85.63 89.53 52.39
N ASP A 838 85.07 89.77 51.20
CA ASP A 838 85.62 90.68 50.19
C ASP A 838 85.68 92.12 50.70
N VAL A 839 86.77 92.82 50.40
CA VAL A 839 86.98 94.20 50.85
C VAL A 839 87.04 95.13 49.64
N GLN A 840 86.17 96.14 49.65
CA GLN A 840 86.17 97.25 48.70
C GLN A 840 86.61 98.52 49.43
N LYS A 841 87.52 99.31 48.84
CA LYS A 841 87.98 100.58 49.42
C LYS A 841 87.38 101.79 48.69
N SER A 842 87.18 102.87 49.42
CA SER A 842 86.67 104.13 48.90
C SER A 842 87.14 105.28 49.80
N GLU A 843 87.38 106.46 49.24
CA GLU A 843 87.87 107.61 49.99
C GLU A 843 86.75 108.63 50.21
N ASN A 844 86.86 109.49 51.23
CA ASN A 844 85.90 110.58 51.40
C ASN A 844 85.99 111.59 50.25
N ARG A 845 84.84 112.04 49.78
CA ARG A 845 84.75 113.24 48.93
C ARG A 845 84.93 114.51 49.77
N ALA A 846 85.12 115.66 49.12
CA ALA A 846 85.31 116.94 49.81
C ALA A 846 84.10 117.36 50.66
N ASP A 847 82.90 116.90 50.30
CA ASP A 847 81.69 117.11 51.09
C ASP A 847 81.55 116.10 52.26
N GLY A 848 82.41 115.08 52.30
CA GLY A 848 82.42 114.00 53.29
C GLY A 848 81.74 112.71 52.86
N THR A 849 81.10 112.59 51.69
CA THR A 849 80.44 111.32 51.29
C THR A 849 81.43 110.22 50.87
N VAL A 850 81.06 108.95 51.10
CA VAL A 850 81.83 107.75 50.69
C VAL A 850 80.84 106.68 50.23
N GLY A 851 80.99 106.13 49.01
CA GLY A 851 80.02 105.19 48.41
C GLY A 851 80.62 103.92 47.77
N PHE A 852 79.81 102.86 47.66
CA PHE A 852 80.09 101.51 47.15
C PHE A 852 78.88 100.93 46.35
N ILE A 853 79.09 100.04 45.36
CA ILE A 853 78.02 99.40 44.53
C ILE A 853 78.19 97.87 44.51
N LYS A 854 77.09 97.10 44.64
CA LYS A 854 77.06 95.61 44.62
C LYS A 854 75.89 95.04 43.80
N SER A 855 76.07 93.90 43.15
CA SER A 855 75.08 93.23 42.26
C SER A 855 74.69 91.83 42.76
N TYR A 856 73.49 91.35 42.38
CA TYR A 856 72.84 90.13 42.89
C TYR A 856 72.08 89.38 41.78
N GLU A 857 72.17 88.05 41.77
CA GLU A 857 71.53 87.16 40.79
C GLU A 857 70.47 86.23 41.43
N GLU A 858 70.37 86.25 42.77
CA GLU A 858 69.40 85.48 43.54
C GLU A 858 68.84 86.34 44.69
N PRO A 859 67.60 86.07 45.17
CA PRO A 859 67.08 86.69 46.38
C PRO A 859 67.91 86.29 47.62
N GLY A 860 68.16 87.23 48.53
CA GLY A 860 69.02 87.03 49.69
C GLY A 860 69.15 88.28 50.56
N GLU A 861 69.73 88.13 51.74
CA GLU A 861 70.08 89.24 52.64
C GLU A 861 71.60 89.27 52.77
N HIS A 862 72.23 90.42 52.49
CA HIS A 862 73.68 90.55 52.45
C HIS A 862 74.16 91.66 53.40
N THR A 863 75.08 91.36 54.32
CA THR A 863 75.56 92.31 55.33
C THR A 863 76.99 92.77 55.04
N TYR A 864 77.26 94.05 55.26
CA TYR A 864 78.56 94.69 55.03
C TYR A 864 79.01 95.51 56.24
N GLN A 865 80.33 95.62 56.47
CA GLN A 865 80.92 96.49 57.50
C GLN A 865 81.84 97.53 56.89
N ILE A 866 81.59 98.79 57.23
CA ILE A 866 82.37 99.94 56.82
C ILE A 866 83.22 100.40 58.00
N ARG A 867 84.51 100.66 57.79
CA ARG A 867 85.34 101.34 58.78
C ARG A 867 86.27 102.34 58.12
N GLU A 868 86.62 103.37 58.87
CA GLU A 868 87.70 104.26 58.48
C GLU A 868 89.05 103.58 58.69
N ILE A 869 89.93 103.73 57.71
CA ILE A 869 91.29 103.20 57.75
C ILE A 869 92.19 104.29 58.32
N LYS A 870 92.79 104.00 59.47
CA LYS A 870 93.83 104.86 60.05
C LYS A 870 95.11 104.76 59.20
N PRO A 871 95.67 105.89 58.70
CA PRO A 871 96.87 105.86 57.87
C PRO A 871 98.10 105.42 58.67
N SER A 872 99.09 104.83 57.97
CA SER A 872 100.32 104.28 58.57
C SER A 872 101.18 105.33 59.27
N GLU A 873 101.12 106.58 58.81
CA GLU A 873 101.67 107.75 59.48
C GLU A 873 100.50 108.65 59.93
N PRO A 874 99.99 108.49 61.16
CA PRO A 874 98.87 109.27 61.64
C PRO A 874 99.22 110.75 61.69
N ILE A 875 98.29 111.61 61.24
CA ILE A 875 98.45 113.07 61.34
C ILE A 875 98.64 113.42 62.83
N LEU A 876 99.75 114.08 63.17
CA LEU A 876 100.10 114.44 64.54
C LEU A 876 98.95 115.26 65.16
N TYR A 877 98.43 114.86 66.32
CA TYR A 877 97.26 115.45 67.01
C TYR A 877 95.87 115.17 66.40
N MET A 878 95.75 114.26 65.42
CA MET A 878 94.46 113.78 64.90
C MET A 878 93.90 112.61 65.72
N ASN A 879 92.65 112.72 66.15
CA ASN A 879 91.86 111.60 66.61
C ASN A 879 91.05 111.03 65.44
N TYR A 880 91.33 109.78 65.09
CA TYR A 880 90.63 109.03 64.05
C TYR A 880 89.45 108.27 64.64
N ASP A 881 88.35 108.22 63.90
CA ASP A 881 87.22 107.39 64.23
C ASP A 881 87.61 105.92 64.07
N SER A 882 87.29 105.12 65.08
CA SER A 882 87.52 103.68 65.08
C SER A 882 86.21 102.89 65.00
N LYS A 883 85.09 103.60 64.80
CA LYS A 883 83.77 103.01 64.61
C LYS A 883 83.76 102.04 63.43
N ILE A 884 82.82 101.10 63.48
CA ILE A 884 82.47 100.25 62.36
C ILE A 884 80.97 100.44 62.13
N ILE A 885 80.57 100.78 60.91
CA ILE A 885 79.17 100.91 60.49
C ILE A 885 78.78 99.63 59.76
N THR A 886 77.75 98.93 60.24
CA THR A 886 77.23 97.73 59.57
C THR A 886 76.02 98.10 58.72
N VAL A 887 75.98 97.70 57.45
CA VAL A 887 74.90 97.98 56.47
C VAL A 887 74.36 96.66 55.92
N THR A 888 73.04 96.53 55.77
CA THR A 888 72.41 95.34 55.18
C THR A 888 71.74 95.67 53.84
N VAL A 889 71.89 94.82 52.84
CA VAL A 889 71.19 94.88 51.55
C VAL A 889 70.25 93.68 51.42
N LEU A 890 68.96 93.95 51.28
CA LEU A 890 67.91 92.94 51.07
C LEU A 890 67.58 92.83 49.58
N VAL A 891 67.61 91.61 49.02
CA VAL A 891 67.27 91.28 47.63
C VAL A 891 66.06 90.36 47.61
N LYS A 892 64.97 90.74 46.95
CA LYS A 892 63.70 89.97 46.91
C LYS A 892 63.19 89.78 45.48
N ASP A 893 62.53 88.65 45.22
CA ASP A 893 61.69 88.44 44.01
C ASP A 893 60.43 89.30 44.14
N ASP A 894 60.13 90.11 43.13
CA ASP A 894 58.96 90.98 43.07
C ASP A 894 57.63 90.23 42.80
N GLY A 895 57.70 88.91 42.62
CA GLY A 895 56.57 88.03 42.33
C GLY A 895 56.34 87.83 40.83
N THR A 896 56.98 88.62 39.97
CA THR A 896 56.96 88.50 38.51
C THR A 896 58.18 87.75 37.96
N GLY A 897 59.15 87.41 38.81
CA GLY A 897 60.39 86.76 38.41
C GLY A 897 61.56 87.74 38.23
N ASN A 898 61.43 88.99 38.68
CA ASN A 898 62.51 89.98 38.71
C ASN A 898 62.99 90.24 40.16
N LEU A 899 64.25 90.64 40.33
CA LEU A 899 64.84 90.96 41.64
C LEU A 899 64.73 92.46 41.96
N VAL A 900 64.61 92.79 43.25
CA VAL A 900 64.58 94.18 43.77
C VAL A 900 65.48 94.29 45.01
N THR A 901 66.28 95.37 45.11
CA THR A 901 67.23 95.59 46.22
C THR A 901 66.81 96.74 47.16
N THR A 902 67.15 96.66 48.45
CA THR A 902 66.91 97.72 49.45
C THR A 902 68.08 97.77 50.46
N VAL A 903 68.59 98.97 50.78
CA VAL A 903 69.77 99.15 51.66
C VAL A 903 69.37 99.78 53.00
N GLU A 904 69.79 99.17 54.12
CA GLU A 904 69.46 99.57 55.49
C GLU A 904 70.73 99.97 56.29
N TYR A 905 70.67 101.10 57.01
CA TYR A 905 71.79 101.69 57.76
C TYR A 905 71.49 101.79 59.28
N PRO A 906 72.52 101.88 60.14
CA PRO A 906 72.34 102.21 61.56
C PRO A 906 72.09 103.73 61.72
N ASP A 907 71.51 104.13 62.87
CA ASP A 907 71.06 105.50 63.15
C ASP A 907 72.12 106.58 62.88
N ASP A 908 73.37 106.29 63.24
CA ASP A 908 74.50 107.15 62.91
C ASP A 908 75.39 106.46 61.88
N LYS A 909 75.27 106.90 60.63
CA LYS A 909 76.11 106.45 59.51
C LYS A 909 77.31 107.37 59.22
N THR A 910 77.70 108.17 60.20
CA THR A 910 78.78 109.15 60.08
C THR A 910 80.02 108.70 60.86
N PHE A 911 81.19 108.98 60.30
CA PHE A 911 82.49 108.87 60.94
C PHE A 911 83.00 110.25 61.32
N TYR A 912 83.58 110.41 62.51
CA TYR A 912 84.00 111.70 63.06
C TYR A 912 85.47 111.73 63.46
N ASN A 913 86.24 112.61 62.82
CA ASN A 913 87.61 112.90 63.24
C ASN A 913 87.68 114.29 63.87
N SER A 914 88.67 114.49 64.75
CA SER A 914 88.96 115.79 65.36
C SER A 914 90.45 116.03 65.48
N TYR A 915 90.90 117.25 65.17
CA TYR A 915 92.29 117.68 65.33
C TYR A 915 92.47 118.59 66.57
N GLN A 916 93.40 118.28 67.48
CA GLN A 916 93.59 119.01 68.75
C GLN A 916 94.78 120.01 68.74
N ILE A 917 94.59 121.18 69.37
CA ILE A 917 95.61 122.23 69.56
C ILE A 917 96.06 122.25 71.04
N ARG A 918 97.37 122.20 71.36
CA ARG A 918 97.89 122.14 72.74
C ARG A 918 98.23 123.55 73.30
N GLY A 919 97.36 124.06 74.19
CA GLY A 919 97.53 125.03 75.29
C GLY A 919 98.43 126.30 75.17
N GLY A 920 97.88 127.46 75.57
CA GLY A 920 98.67 128.58 76.13
C GLY A 920 98.33 129.97 75.57
N ILE A 921 97.61 130.75 76.39
CA ILE A 921 97.05 132.11 76.22
C ILE A 921 98.05 133.14 75.67
N TRP A 922 97.76 133.70 74.48
CA TRP A 922 97.41 135.11 74.23
C TRP A 922 96.47 135.16 73.03
#